data_AF-A0A7L0WD80-F1
#
_entry.id   AF-A0A7L0WD80-F1
#
_cell.length_a   1.000
_cell.length_b   1.000
_cell.length_c   1.000
_cell.angle_alpha   90.00
_cell.angle_beta   90.00
_cell.angle_gamma   90.00
#
_symmetry.space_group_name_H-M   'P 1'
#
loop_
_entity.id
_entity.type
_entity.pdbx_description
1 polymer ?
#
loop_
_entity_poly.entity_id
_entity_poly.type
_entity_poly.pdbx_seq_one_letter_code
_entity_poly.pdbx_strand_id
1 'polypeptide(L)'
;ILTVSGPPEGGTRVTIRGVNLGLDFSEIARGVQVAGVPCTPLPEQYVIAEQIVCEMGQALPGISSGPVLLCIGECKPEFTAKSAQHYAFVTPAVTFLSPSRGPESGGTLVTIAGHHLGAGSHVSVLLGNQSCAFQGRSMNEIVCLSAPSARGLGPVHVSVSVDRAQLEQTLLFEYIDDPKVQHIEPEWSIASGHTPLIVTGSNLDVIQEPQIRVKHNGKESINVCAVLNATALACLAPALAPEPRPGLDAVERPDEFGFIFNNVQSLRVYNDTKFIYYPNPTFEPLSPSGVLEQKPGSPIILKGKNLCPPAPGGAKLNYTVLVGETPCAVTVSETQLLCEPPTLTGQHKVTVRVGGIVFSPGSVSITSDSLLTLPAIVSIAAGGSLLLIIVIIVLIAYKRKSRENDLTLKRLQMQMDNLESRVALECKEAFAELQTDINELTSDLDRSGIPYLDYRTYAMRVLFPGIEDHPVLRELEVQGNGQQSVEKALKLFAQLINNKVFLLTFIRTLELQRSFSMRDRGNVASLIMTGLQGRLEYATDVLKQLLSDLIEKNLENKNHPKLLLRRTESVAEKMLTNWFAFLLHRFLKECAGEPLFMLYCAIKQQMEKGPIDAITGEARYSLSEDKLIRQQIEYKTLILNCVNPDNENSPEIPVKVLNCDTITQVKEKILDAVYKNVPYSQRPRAVDMDLEWRQGRIARVVLQDEDITTKIEGDWKRLNTLIHYQVSDRSVVALVPKQTSSYNIPASASISRTSISRYDSTFRYTGSPDSLRSRAPMITPDLESGVKVWHLVKNHDHGDQKEGDRGSKMVSEIYLTRLLATKGTLQKFVDDLFETLFSTVHRGSALPLAIKYMFDFLDEQADKHGIHDTDVRHTWKSNCLPLRFWVNVIKNPQFVFDIHKGSITDACLSVVAQTFMDSCSTSEHRLGKDSPSNKLLYAKDIPSYKSWVERYYADIAKLPAISDQDMNAYLAEQSRLHSAEFHMLSALNEIYSYISKYSEELIGALEQDEQARRQRLAYKVEQLIGAMSFES
;
A
#
# COMPACT_ATOMS: atom_id res chain seq x y z
N ILE A 1 -36.11 -38.28 56.78
CA ILE A 1 -36.64 -36.96 56.39
C ILE A 1 -35.83 -36.51 55.18
N LEU A 2 -36.47 -36.09 54.07
CA LEU A 2 -35.71 -35.67 52.88
C LEU A 2 -35.33 -34.18 52.93
N THR A 3 -36.24 -33.33 53.39
CA THR A 3 -36.01 -31.89 53.61
C THR A 3 -35.73 -31.64 55.09
N VAL A 4 -34.47 -31.38 55.42
CA VAL A 4 -33.99 -31.30 56.82
C VAL A 4 -33.93 -29.89 57.39
N SER A 5 -34.27 -28.86 56.61
CA SER A 5 -34.32 -27.48 57.09
C SER A 5 -35.28 -26.60 56.30
N GLY A 6 -35.71 -25.49 56.89
CA GLY A 6 -36.57 -24.49 56.26
C GLY A 6 -36.76 -23.22 57.10
N PRO A 7 -37.37 -22.18 56.53
CA PRO A 7 -37.61 -20.90 57.20
C PRO A 7 -38.60 -21.04 58.38
N PRO A 8 -38.41 -20.27 59.47
CA PRO A 8 -39.36 -20.24 60.59
C PRO A 8 -40.75 -19.72 60.22
N GLU A 9 -40.90 -18.97 59.12
CA GLU A 9 -42.16 -18.47 58.57
C GLU A 9 -43.08 -19.60 58.05
N GLY A 10 -42.55 -20.80 57.84
CA GLY A 10 -43.30 -21.99 57.41
C GLY A 10 -43.51 -22.08 55.90
N GLY A 11 -44.40 -22.97 55.48
CA GLY A 11 -44.68 -23.30 54.08
C GLY A 11 -43.74 -24.34 53.47
N THR A 12 -42.70 -24.77 54.18
CA THR A 12 -41.83 -25.87 53.74
C THR A 12 -42.61 -27.17 53.67
N ARG A 13 -42.61 -27.83 52.51
CA ARG A 13 -43.10 -29.20 52.36
C ARG A 13 -42.05 -30.19 52.84
N VAL A 14 -42.39 -30.96 53.87
CA VAL A 14 -41.51 -31.94 54.49
C VAL A 14 -41.92 -33.36 54.09
N THR A 15 -40.99 -34.08 53.47
CA THR A 15 -41.20 -35.49 53.12
C THR A 15 -40.62 -36.41 54.19
N ILE A 16 -41.51 -37.18 54.81
CA ILE A 16 -41.23 -38.19 55.83
C ILE A 16 -41.41 -39.56 55.18
N ARG A 17 -40.40 -40.43 55.29
CA ARG A 17 -40.43 -41.81 54.81
C ARG A 17 -40.16 -42.75 55.96
N GLY A 18 -40.85 -43.89 55.95
CA GLY A 18 -40.78 -44.90 57.00
C GLY A 18 -41.58 -46.13 56.63
N VAL A 19 -41.85 -46.97 57.62
CA VAL A 19 -42.71 -48.15 57.49
C VAL A 19 -43.89 -48.00 58.44
N ASN A 20 -45.06 -48.47 58.02
CA ASN A 20 -46.32 -48.41 58.78
C ASN A 20 -46.76 -46.98 59.15
N LEU A 21 -46.59 -46.01 58.25
CA LEU A 21 -46.99 -44.60 58.44
C LEU A 21 -48.52 -44.35 58.26
N GLY A 22 -49.35 -45.18 58.88
CA GLY A 22 -50.82 -45.17 58.75
C GLY A 22 -51.32 -45.97 57.55
N LEU A 23 -52.56 -46.45 57.63
CA LEU A 23 -53.23 -47.17 56.52
C LEU A 23 -54.28 -46.30 55.82
N ASP A 24 -54.78 -45.26 56.50
CA ASP A 24 -55.71 -44.26 55.98
C ASP A 24 -55.22 -42.84 56.31
N PHE A 25 -55.50 -41.88 55.42
CA PHE A 25 -55.05 -40.49 55.61
C PHE A 25 -55.63 -39.84 56.88
N SER A 26 -56.85 -40.21 57.28
CA SER A 26 -57.50 -39.67 58.49
C SER A 26 -56.72 -39.98 59.78
N GLU A 27 -55.95 -41.08 59.79
CA GLU A 27 -55.12 -41.49 60.93
C GLU A 27 -53.92 -40.55 61.15
N ILE A 28 -53.46 -39.85 60.10
CA ILE A 28 -52.28 -38.97 60.17
C ILE A 28 -52.60 -37.48 60.01
N ALA A 29 -53.82 -37.12 59.59
CA ALA A 29 -54.24 -35.76 59.23
C ALA A 29 -53.96 -34.68 60.30
N ARG A 30 -53.88 -35.03 61.58
CA ARG A 30 -53.54 -34.11 62.70
C ARG A 30 -52.37 -34.60 63.56
N GLY A 31 -51.69 -35.67 63.14
CA GLY A 31 -50.73 -36.40 63.95
C GLY A 31 -49.27 -36.05 63.71
N VAL A 32 -48.96 -35.12 62.80
CA VAL A 32 -47.58 -34.82 62.39
C VAL A 32 -47.09 -33.51 63.01
N GLN A 33 -46.01 -33.60 63.79
CA GLN A 33 -45.26 -32.45 64.28
C GLN A 33 -43.80 -32.58 63.87
N VAL A 34 -43.18 -31.49 63.45
CA VAL A 34 -41.77 -31.43 63.07
C VAL A 34 -41.10 -30.36 63.90
N ALA A 35 -40.09 -30.74 64.68
CA ALA A 35 -39.40 -29.85 65.62
C ALA A 35 -40.36 -29.11 66.58
N GLY A 36 -41.46 -29.75 66.98
CA GLY A 36 -42.48 -29.17 67.86
C GLY A 36 -43.47 -28.22 67.17
N VAL A 37 -43.39 -28.07 65.84
CA VAL A 37 -44.32 -27.25 65.04
C VAL A 37 -45.31 -28.15 64.29
N PRO A 38 -46.62 -27.82 64.24
CA PRO A 38 -47.59 -28.57 63.46
C PRO A 38 -47.23 -28.60 61.96
N CYS A 39 -47.29 -29.78 61.35
CA CYS A 39 -47.08 -29.98 59.92
C CYS A 39 -48.35 -30.61 59.33
N THR A 40 -49.00 -29.93 58.38
CA THR A 40 -50.31 -30.36 57.85
C THR A 40 -50.11 -31.32 56.69
N PRO A 41 -50.47 -32.62 56.80
CA PRO A 41 -50.28 -33.58 55.72
C PRO A 41 -51.10 -33.23 54.47
N LEU A 42 -50.54 -33.52 53.29
CA LEU A 42 -51.18 -33.28 52.00
C LEU A 42 -51.80 -34.59 51.48
N PRO A 43 -53.14 -34.70 51.35
CA PRO A 43 -53.81 -35.92 50.93
C PRO A 43 -53.30 -36.49 49.60
N GLU A 44 -53.05 -35.61 48.63
CA GLU A 44 -52.63 -35.96 47.28
C GLU A 44 -51.19 -36.50 47.17
N GLN A 45 -50.37 -36.35 48.22
CA GLN A 45 -48.96 -36.78 48.24
C GLN A 45 -48.67 -37.84 49.32
N TYR A 46 -49.72 -38.37 49.94
CA TYR A 46 -49.62 -39.46 50.90
C TYR A 46 -49.50 -40.81 50.17
N VAL A 47 -48.52 -41.62 50.57
CA VAL A 47 -48.36 -43.01 50.11
C VAL A 47 -48.60 -43.91 51.31
N ILE A 48 -49.63 -44.75 51.20
CA ILE A 48 -50.11 -45.64 52.27
C ILE A 48 -48.93 -46.37 52.91
N ALA A 49 -48.85 -46.29 54.24
CA ALA A 49 -47.82 -46.90 55.09
C ALA A 49 -46.35 -46.52 54.83
N GLU A 50 -46.03 -45.73 53.80
CA GLU A 50 -44.65 -45.51 53.34
C GLU A 50 -44.17 -44.05 53.40
N GLN A 51 -45.02 -43.08 53.02
CA GLN A 51 -44.59 -41.69 52.86
C GLN A 51 -45.68 -40.70 53.24
N ILE A 52 -45.30 -39.68 54.02
CA ILE A 52 -46.13 -38.50 54.32
C ILE A 52 -45.41 -37.27 53.79
N VAL A 53 -46.10 -36.45 52.99
CA VAL A 53 -45.67 -35.08 52.69
C VAL A 53 -46.58 -34.13 53.45
N CYS A 54 -46.02 -33.22 54.24
CA CYS A 54 -46.78 -32.25 55.02
C CYS A 54 -46.22 -30.84 54.86
N GLU A 55 -47.07 -29.81 54.95
CA GLU A 55 -46.65 -28.42 54.90
C GLU A 55 -46.46 -27.86 56.32
N MET A 56 -45.28 -27.29 56.58
CA MET A 56 -44.91 -26.72 57.87
C MET A 56 -45.70 -25.47 58.22
N GLY A 57 -46.20 -25.39 59.45
CA GLY A 57 -46.70 -24.14 60.04
C GLY A 57 -45.57 -23.17 60.42
N GLN A 58 -45.95 -22.00 60.94
CA GLN A 58 -45.01 -21.01 61.45
C GLN A 58 -44.42 -21.46 62.79
N ALA A 59 -43.10 -21.38 62.95
CA ALA A 59 -42.40 -21.64 64.19
C ALA A 59 -42.48 -20.46 65.15
N LEU A 60 -42.69 -20.74 66.44
CA LEU A 60 -42.62 -19.72 67.47
C LEU A 60 -41.15 -19.33 67.75
N PRO A 61 -40.88 -18.07 68.16
CA PRO A 61 -39.52 -17.64 68.52
C PRO A 61 -38.89 -18.55 69.59
N GLY A 62 -37.64 -18.96 69.38
CA GLY A 62 -36.88 -19.81 70.30
C GLY A 62 -36.83 -21.30 69.93
N ILE A 63 -37.62 -21.75 68.94
CA ILE A 63 -37.52 -23.10 68.39
C ILE A 63 -36.45 -23.12 67.28
N SER A 64 -35.34 -23.84 67.49
CA SER A 64 -34.22 -23.88 66.53
C SER A 64 -34.09 -25.21 65.79
N SER A 65 -34.30 -26.35 66.46
CA SER A 65 -34.24 -27.67 65.84
C SER A 65 -34.92 -28.74 66.70
N GLY A 66 -35.43 -29.79 66.06
CA GLY A 66 -36.00 -30.94 66.75
C GLY A 66 -36.38 -32.10 65.82
N PRO A 67 -36.75 -33.25 66.39
CA PRO A 67 -37.16 -34.43 65.62
C PRO A 67 -38.56 -34.26 65.02
N VAL A 68 -38.91 -35.13 64.08
CA VAL A 68 -40.29 -35.39 63.67
C VAL A 68 -40.94 -36.31 64.70
N LEU A 69 -42.11 -35.91 65.18
CA LEU A 69 -43.00 -36.69 66.02
C LEU A 69 -44.26 -36.99 65.23
N LEU A 70 -44.50 -38.27 64.99
CA LEU A 70 -45.68 -38.77 64.29
C LEU A 70 -46.55 -39.54 65.27
N CYS A 71 -47.84 -39.26 65.29
CA CYS A 71 -48.86 -40.05 65.97
C CYS A 71 -49.84 -40.58 64.95
N ILE A 72 -50.14 -41.88 64.99
CA ILE A 72 -51.04 -42.55 64.06
C ILE A 72 -52.33 -42.92 64.81
N GLY A 73 -53.47 -42.37 64.38
CA GLY A 73 -54.77 -42.60 65.02
C GLY A 73 -54.88 -41.97 66.41
N GLU A 74 -55.24 -42.76 67.42
CA GLU A 74 -55.25 -42.33 68.82
C GLU A 74 -53.79 -42.31 69.34
N CYS A 75 -53.22 -41.12 69.60
CA CYS A 75 -51.83 -40.86 69.99
C CYS A 75 -51.35 -41.57 71.29
N LYS A 76 -51.44 -42.90 71.35
CA LYS A 76 -50.93 -43.76 72.42
C LYS A 76 -49.43 -44.00 72.20
N PRO A 77 -48.63 -44.22 73.25
CA PRO A 77 -47.17 -44.38 73.13
C PRO A 77 -46.74 -45.42 72.08
N GLU A 78 -47.49 -46.51 71.95
CA GLU A 78 -47.27 -47.60 70.99
C GLU A 78 -47.57 -47.25 69.51
N PHE A 79 -48.28 -46.15 69.25
CA PHE A 79 -48.56 -45.59 67.91
C PHE A 79 -47.86 -44.24 67.67
N THR A 80 -46.84 -43.93 68.47
CA THR A 80 -45.98 -42.77 68.27
C THR A 80 -44.62 -43.15 67.70
N ALA A 81 -44.16 -42.41 66.70
CA ALA A 81 -42.85 -42.58 66.09
C ALA A 81 -42.05 -41.28 66.17
N LYS A 82 -40.76 -41.41 66.46
CA LYS A 82 -39.81 -40.29 66.53
C LYS A 82 -38.70 -40.51 65.52
N SER A 83 -38.40 -39.51 64.69
CA SER A 83 -37.29 -39.60 63.75
C SER A 83 -35.93 -39.49 64.45
N ALA A 84 -34.94 -40.21 63.93
CA ALA A 84 -33.55 -40.06 64.34
C ALA A 84 -32.91 -38.75 63.80
N GLN A 85 -33.34 -38.32 62.60
CA GLN A 85 -32.91 -37.06 62.00
C GLN A 85 -33.69 -35.88 62.61
N HIS A 86 -33.00 -34.76 62.79
CA HIS A 86 -33.60 -33.50 63.22
C HIS A 86 -33.91 -32.62 62.02
N TYR A 87 -34.98 -31.84 62.14
CA TYR A 87 -35.28 -30.71 61.28
C TYR A 87 -34.77 -29.43 61.95
N ALA A 88 -34.21 -28.50 61.19
CA ALA A 88 -33.69 -27.23 61.69
C ALA A 88 -34.39 -26.03 61.05
N PHE A 89 -34.77 -25.04 61.86
CA PHE A 89 -35.24 -23.76 61.37
C PHE A 89 -34.04 -22.85 61.11
N VAL A 90 -33.92 -22.36 59.88
CA VAL A 90 -32.82 -21.49 59.44
C VAL A 90 -33.39 -20.30 58.68
N THR A 91 -32.86 -19.11 58.92
CA THR A 91 -33.30 -17.90 58.22
C THR A 91 -32.48 -17.73 56.94
N PRO A 92 -33.08 -17.87 55.74
CA PRO A 92 -32.37 -17.65 54.49
C PRO A 92 -32.05 -16.16 54.32
N ALA A 93 -30.83 -15.87 53.87
CA ALA A 93 -30.39 -14.51 53.62
C ALA A 93 -29.61 -14.47 52.31
N VAL A 94 -29.86 -13.45 51.48
CA VAL A 94 -29.04 -13.17 50.28
C VAL A 94 -27.92 -12.20 50.65
N THR A 95 -26.91 -12.06 49.80
CA THR A 95 -25.77 -11.15 50.03
C THR A 95 -25.37 -10.38 48.78
N PHE A 96 -25.24 -11.06 47.64
CA PHE A 96 -24.94 -10.44 46.35
C PHE A 96 -25.46 -11.31 45.21
N LEU A 97 -25.47 -10.76 43.99
CA LEU A 97 -25.75 -11.51 42.77
C LEU A 97 -24.65 -11.30 41.73
N SER A 98 -24.44 -12.29 40.89
CA SER A 98 -23.45 -12.25 39.80
C SER A 98 -23.96 -13.04 38.59
N PRO A 99 -23.86 -12.51 37.36
CA PRO A 99 -23.47 -11.12 37.05
C PRO A 99 -24.57 -10.12 37.46
N SER A 100 -24.19 -8.85 37.69
CA SER A 100 -25.12 -7.78 38.07
C SER A 100 -25.84 -7.09 36.92
N ARG A 101 -25.51 -7.45 35.68
CA ARG A 101 -26.08 -6.89 34.46
C ARG A 101 -26.26 -7.96 33.38
N GLY A 102 -27.20 -7.74 32.47
CA GLY A 102 -27.51 -8.63 31.35
C GLY A 102 -28.18 -7.91 30.18
N PRO A 103 -28.31 -8.57 29.01
CA PRO A 103 -28.94 -7.99 27.84
C PRO A 103 -30.46 -7.82 28.05
N GLU A 104 -31.05 -6.80 27.43
CA GLU A 104 -32.49 -6.53 27.44
C GLU A 104 -33.32 -7.74 27.01
N SER A 105 -32.82 -8.49 26.01
CA SER A 105 -33.43 -9.74 25.54
C SER A 105 -33.50 -10.85 26.60
N GLY A 106 -32.78 -10.72 27.72
CA GLY A 106 -32.73 -11.70 28.80
C GLY A 106 -31.88 -12.94 28.47
N GLY A 107 -32.05 -14.00 29.26
CA GLY A 107 -31.28 -15.25 29.13
C GLY A 107 -29.92 -15.23 29.85
N THR A 108 -29.66 -14.26 30.71
CA THR A 108 -28.52 -14.27 31.65
C THR A 108 -28.77 -15.26 32.78
N LEU A 109 -27.78 -16.10 33.08
CA LEU A 109 -27.77 -17.02 34.21
C LEU A 109 -27.30 -16.27 35.46
N VAL A 110 -28.24 -15.89 36.32
CA VAL A 110 -28.00 -15.10 37.52
C VAL A 110 -27.79 -16.02 38.71
N THR A 111 -26.62 -15.93 39.34
CA THR A 111 -26.29 -16.60 40.60
C THR A 111 -26.47 -15.63 41.76
N ILE A 112 -27.44 -15.90 42.61
CA ILE A 112 -27.72 -15.16 43.84
C ILE A 112 -27.05 -15.89 44.99
N ALA A 113 -26.03 -15.29 45.58
CA ALA A 113 -25.28 -15.84 46.70
C ALA A 113 -25.88 -15.41 48.05
N GLY A 114 -25.69 -16.23 49.07
CA GLY A 114 -26.23 -16.00 50.40
C GLY A 114 -25.95 -17.13 51.39
N HIS A 115 -26.78 -17.20 52.43
CA HIS A 115 -26.73 -18.21 53.48
C HIS A 115 -28.07 -18.92 53.60
N HIS A 116 -28.01 -20.24 53.83
CA HIS A 116 -29.18 -21.11 54.03
C HIS A 116 -30.19 -21.09 52.87
N LEU A 117 -29.75 -20.79 51.65
CA LEU A 117 -30.62 -20.69 50.46
C LEU A 117 -31.14 -22.06 49.98
N GLY A 118 -30.50 -23.14 50.41
CA GLY A 118 -30.92 -24.51 50.17
C GLY A 118 -32.06 -24.98 51.08
N ALA A 119 -32.43 -24.18 52.09
CA ALA A 119 -33.50 -24.50 53.03
C ALA A 119 -34.88 -24.36 52.39
N GLY A 120 -35.87 -25.07 52.93
CA GLY A 120 -37.25 -25.00 52.44
C GLY A 120 -37.52 -25.92 51.26
N SER A 121 -38.71 -25.84 50.68
CA SER A 121 -39.17 -26.75 49.60
C SER A 121 -39.36 -26.06 48.25
N HIS A 122 -39.66 -24.77 48.27
CA HIS A 122 -39.96 -23.95 47.10
C HIS A 122 -39.18 -22.63 47.14
N VAL A 123 -38.70 -22.20 45.98
CA VAL A 123 -38.01 -20.92 45.81
C VAL A 123 -38.60 -20.22 44.60
N SER A 124 -38.85 -18.92 44.74
CA SER A 124 -39.22 -18.04 43.64
C SER A 124 -38.30 -16.82 43.62
N VAL A 125 -37.88 -16.42 42.41
CA VAL A 125 -37.00 -15.28 42.18
C VAL A 125 -37.64 -14.41 41.10
N LEU A 126 -37.80 -13.12 41.40
CA LEU A 126 -38.31 -12.11 40.48
C LEU A 126 -37.24 -11.04 40.21
N LEU A 127 -37.06 -10.67 38.95
CA LEU A 127 -36.29 -9.51 38.51
C LEU A 127 -37.30 -8.43 38.09
N GLY A 128 -37.52 -7.44 38.94
CA GLY A 128 -38.64 -6.51 38.83
C GLY A 128 -39.98 -7.26 38.93
N ASN A 129 -40.76 -7.22 37.84
CA ASN A 129 -42.03 -7.96 37.74
C ASN A 129 -41.92 -9.24 36.88
N GLN A 130 -40.69 -9.63 36.48
CA GLN A 130 -40.47 -10.78 35.61
C GLN A 130 -39.92 -11.97 36.40
N SER A 131 -40.46 -13.16 36.12
CA SER A 131 -40.00 -14.39 36.77
C SER A 131 -38.63 -14.82 36.25
N CYS A 132 -37.68 -15.04 37.16
CA CYS A 132 -36.41 -15.67 36.84
C CYS A 132 -36.58 -17.19 36.88
N ALA A 133 -36.36 -17.89 35.77
CA ALA A 133 -36.62 -19.32 35.67
C ALA A 133 -35.60 -20.11 36.50
N PHE A 134 -36.07 -20.80 37.54
CA PHE A 134 -35.23 -21.54 38.48
C PHE A 134 -34.42 -22.66 37.79
N GLN A 135 -33.11 -22.70 38.04
CA GLN A 135 -32.20 -23.73 37.51
C GLN A 135 -31.68 -24.66 38.61
N GLY A 136 -31.34 -24.11 39.76
CA GLY A 136 -30.82 -24.89 40.88
C GLY A 136 -30.55 -24.06 42.11
N ARG A 137 -30.27 -24.72 43.23
CA ARG A 137 -29.84 -24.06 44.47
C ARG A 137 -28.95 -24.96 45.31
N SER A 138 -28.08 -24.35 46.09
CA SER A 138 -27.27 -24.97 47.13
C SER A 138 -27.49 -24.24 48.46
N MET A 139 -26.79 -24.62 49.53
CA MET A 139 -26.89 -23.91 50.81
C MET A 139 -26.48 -22.43 50.71
N ASN A 140 -25.67 -22.08 49.70
CA ASN A 140 -25.07 -20.75 49.58
C ASN A 140 -25.47 -20.02 48.29
N GLU A 141 -26.20 -20.65 47.37
CA GLU A 141 -26.56 -20.00 46.10
C GLU A 141 -27.93 -20.44 45.56
N ILE A 142 -28.55 -19.54 44.78
CA ILE A 142 -29.70 -19.84 43.91
C ILE A 142 -29.30 -19.40 42.51
N VAL A 143 -29.51 -20.28 41.53
CA VAL A 143 -29.23 -20.02 40.12
C VAL A 143 -30.55 -19.98 39.36
N CYS A 144 -30.76 -18.91 38.59
CA CYS A 144 -31.95 -18.75 37.77
C CYS A 144 -31.63 -18.03 36.44
N LEU A 145 -32.48 -18.21 35.43
CA LEU A 145 -32.35 -17.60 34.12
C LEU A 145 -33.27 -16.38 34.00
N SER A 146 -32.70 -15.21 33.71
CA SER A 146 -33.47 -13.97 33.51
C SER A 146 -34.40 -14.04 32.30
N ALA A 147 -35.61 -13.49 32.43
CA ALA A 147 -36.53 -13.27 31.32
C ALA A 147 -36.21 -11.95 30.59
N PRO A 148 -36.73 -11.74 29.36
CA PRO A 148 -36.64 -10.46 28.67
C PRO A 148 -37.24 -9.31 29.50
N SER A 149 -36.63 -8.12 29.43
CA SER A 149 -37.12 -6.97 30.19
C SER A 149 -38.46 -6.46 29.66
N ALA A 150 -39.45 -6.32 30.53
CA ALA A 150 -40.74 -5.71 30.19
C ALA A 150 -40.74 -4.17 30.28
N ARG A 151 -39.72 -3.57 30.91
CA ARG A 151 -39.60 -2.11 31.11
C ARG A 151 -38.47 -1.48 30.28
N GLY A 152 -37.78 -2.30 29.50
CA GLY A 152 -36.59 -1.91 28.74
C GLY A 152 -35.34 -1.82 29.62
N LEU A 153 -34.42 -0.95 29.23
CA LEU A 153 -33.11 -0.77 29.86
C LEU A 153 -33.21 -0.16 31.27
N GLY A 154 -32.27 -0.53 32.13
CA GLY A 154 -32.07 0.03 33.47
C GLY A 154 -32.14 -0.97 34.62
N PRO A 155 -31.93 -0.50 35.85
CA PRO A 155 -31.90 -1.35 37.04
C PRO A 155 -33.30 -1.79 37.48
N VAL A 156 -33.42 -3.07 37.88
CA VAL A 156 -34.60 -3.65 38.50
C VAL A 156 -34.26 -4.28 39.85
N HIS A 157 -35.21 -4.24 40.78
CA HIS A 157 -35.07 -4.90 42.09
C HIS A 157 -35.20 -6.42 41.95
N VAL A 158 -34.37 -7.15 42.69
CA VAL A 158 -34.46 -8.61 42.79
C VAL A 158 -35.23 -8.98 44.05
N SER A 159 -36.29 -9.76 43.91
CA SER A 159 -37.08 -10.30 45.03
C SER A 159 -36.92 -11.81 45.09
N VAL A 160 -36.49 -12.31 46.25
CA VAL A 160 -36.30 -13.74 46.50
C VAL A 160 -37.23 -14.16 47.62
N SER A 161 -37.96 -15.25 47.40
CA SER A 161 -38.80 -15.87 48.41
C SER A 161 -38.48 -17.35 48.55
N VAL A 162 -38.34 -17.82 49.79
CA VAL A 162 -38.16 -19.23 50.13
C VAL A 162 -39.37 -19.67 50.94
N ASP A 163 -40.20 -20.55 50.37
CA ASP A 163 -41.52 -20.89 50.89
C ASP A 163 -42.35 -19.63 51.25
N ARG A 164 -42.65 -19.38 52.54
CA ARG A 164 -43.36 -18.17 53.00
C ARG A 164 -42.44 -17.02 53.41
N ALA A 165 -41.13 -17.24 53.50
CA ALA A 165 -40.17 -16.19 53.84
C ALA A 165 -39.88 -15.29 52.63
N GLN A 166 -40.04 -13.98 52.81
CA GLN A 166 -39.62 -12.95 51.85
C GLN A 166 -38.32 -12.32 52.34
N LEU A 167 -37.29 -12.29 51.50
CA LEU A 167 -35.97 -11.81 51.90
C LEU A 167 -35.88 -10.29 51.69
N GLU A 168 -35.60 -9.52 52.75
CA GLU A 168 -35.72 -8.05 52.79
C GLU A 168 -34.54 -7.25 52.18
N GLN A 169 -33.68 -7.86 51.34
CA GLN A 169 -32.54 -7.14 50.75
C GLN A 169 -32.81 -6.60 49.34
N THR A 170 -32.45 -5.33 49.11
CA THR A 170 -32.50 -4.68 47.80
C THR A 170 -31.27 -5.01 46.96
N LEU A 171 -31.24 -6.20 46.37
CA LEU A 171 -30.33 -6.48 45.27
C LEU A 171 -30.86 -5.85 43.97
N LEU A 172 -29.95 -5.40 43.10
CA LEU A 172 -30.29 -4.78 41.81
C LEU A 172 -29.66 -5.58 40.66
N PHE A 173 -30.44 -5.80 39.62
CA PHE A 173 -29.99 -6.35 38.35
C PHE A 173 -30.23 -5.32 37.24
N GLU A 174 -29.23 -5.02 36.42
CA GLU A 174 -29.33 -4.00 35.37
C GLU A 174 -29.49 -4.62 33.99
N TYR A 175 -30.59 -4.27 33.31
CA TYR A 175 -30.76 -4.59 31.89
C TYR A 175 -30.05 -3.53 31.04
N ILE A 176 -29.10 -3.94 30.22
CA ILE A 176 -28.32 -3.08 29.32
C ILE A 176 -28.55 -3.48 27.86
N ASP A 177 -28.08 -2.64 26.94
CA ASP A 177 -28.24 -2.87 25.51
C ASP A 177 -27.71 -4.26 25.08
N ASP A 178 -28.47 -4.93 24.22
CA ASP A 178 -28.08 -6.20 23.63
C ASP A 178 -26.69 -6.10 22.94
N PRO A 179 -25.86 -7.15 23.01
CA PRO A 179 -24.58 -7.20 22.31
C PRO A 179 -24.76 -6.97 20.81
N LYS A 180 -23.78 -6.32 20.18
CA LYS A 180 -23.74 -6.11 18.73
C LYS A 180 -22.41 -6.59 18.17
N VAL A 181 -22.46 -7.26 17.03
CA VAL A 181 -21.27 -7.68 16.26
C VAL A 181 -21.08 -6.71 15.09
N GLN A 182 -19.84 -6.27 14.87
CA GLN A 182 -19.47 -5.31 13.83
C GLN A 182 -18.56 -5.94 12.75
N HIS A 183 -17.59 -6.77 13.15
CA HIS A 183 -16.63 -7.36 12.22
C HIS A 183 -16.15 -8.74 12.69
N ILE A 184 -15.78 -9.60 11.75
CA ILE A 184 -15.23 -10.94 11.98
C ILE A 184 -13.93 -11.07 11.19
N GLU A 185 -12.83 -11.41 11.85
CA GLU A 185 -11.54 -11.61 11.19
C GLU A 185 -10.91 -12.94 11.60
N PRO A 186 -10.53 -13.82 10.65
CA PRO A 186 -10.81 -13.74 9.21
C PRO A 186 -12.28 -14.06 8.84
N GLU A 187 -12.74 -13.59 7.68
CA GLU A 187 -14.07 -13.93 7.11
C GLU A 187 -14.09 -15.30 6.38
N TRP A 188 -13.29 -16.26 6.82
CA TRP A 188 -13.24 -17.59 6.20
C TRP A 188 -12.81 -18.70 7.17
N SER A 189 -13.11 -19.95 6.84
CA SER A 189 -12.65 -21.15 7.55
C SER A 189 -12.48 -22.33 6.58
N ILE A 190 -11.91 -23.45 7.04
CA ILE A 190 -12.03 -24.76 6.36
C ILE A 190 -13.33 -25.47 6.77
N ALA A 191 -13.81 -26.43 5.96
CA ALA A 191 -15.08 -27.15 6.15
C ALA A 191 -15.24 -27.83 7.52
N SER A 192 -14.15 -28.27 8.15
CA SER A 192 -14.11 -28.82 9.52
C SER A 192 -14.23 -27.77 10.63
N GLY A 193 -14.22 -26.48 10.28
CA GLY A 193 -14.26 -25.38 11.23
C GLY A 193 -12.92 -25.18 11.96
N HIS A 194 -13.01 -24.81 13.24
CA HIS A 194 -11.90 -24.66 14.19
C HIS A 194 -10.80 -23.66 13.78
N THR A 195 -11.03 -22.88 12.73
CA THR A 195 -10.22 -21.69 12.42
C THR A 195 -10.45 -20.67 13.54
N PRO A 196 -9.40 -20.11 14.16
CA PRO A 196 -9.54 -19.07 15.17
C PRO A 196 -10.03 -17.78 14.52
N LEU A 197 -11.11 -17.23 15.06
CA LEU A 197 -11.77 -16.01 14.62
C LEU A 197 -11.75 -14.97 15.75
N ILE A 198 -11.49 -13.72 15.40
CA ILE A 198 -11.67 -12.56 16.28
C ILE A 198 -12.94 -11.85 15.85
N VAL A 199 -13.90 -11.74 16.77
CA VAL A 199 -15.18 -11.06 16.54
C VAL A 199 -15.17 -9.77 17.34
N THR A 200 -15.34 -8.63 16.67
CA THR A 200 -15.35 -7.31 17.31
C THR A 200 -16.74 -6.70 17.30
N GLY A 201 -17.04 -5.90 18.32
CA GLY A 201 -18.38 -5.36 18.54
C GLY A 201 -18.52 -4.55 19.83
N SER A 202 -19.72 -4.54 20.41
CA SER A 202 -20.03 -3.84 21.66
C SER A 202 -20.85 -4.71 22.61
N ASN A 203 -20.64 -4.53 23.92
CA ASN A 203 -21.31 -5.26 25.01
C ASN A 203 -21.13 -6.80 24.93
N LEU A 204 -20.01 -7.26 24.37
CA LEU A 204 -19.74 -8.69 24.19
C LEU A 204 -19.36 -9.39 25.51
N ASP A 205 -18.94 -8.65 26.53
CA ASP A 205 -18.62 -9.15 27.87
C ASP A 205 -19.83 -9.55 28.70
N VAL A 206 -21.02 -9.14 28.27
CA VAL A 206 -22.28 -9.34 28.99
C VAL A 206 -22.80 -10.77 28.82
N ILE A 207 -22.27 -11.50 27.84
CA ILE A 207 -22.67 -12.88 27.52
C ILE A 207 -21.72 -13.85 28.22
N GLN A 208 -22.27 -14.69 29.11
CA GLN A 208 -21.48 -15.64 29.89
C GLN A 208 -20.90 -16.77 29.04
N GLU A 209 -21.71 -17.31 28.12
CA GLU A 209 -21.33 -18.41 27.23
C GLU A 209 -21.64 -18.06 25.77
N PRO A 210 -20.87 -17.13 25.16
CA PRO A 210 -21.11 -16.75 23.77
C PRO A 210 -20.76 -17.92 22.85
N GLN A 211 -21.64 -18.21 21.91
CA GLN A 211 -21.42 -19.26 20.91
C GLN A 211 -21.58 -18.69 19.50
N ILE A 212 -20.87 -19.29 18.56
CA ILE A 212 -20.97 -19.00 17.13
C ILE A 212 -21.65 -20.18 16.43
N ARG A 213 -22.53 -19.90 15.47
CA ARG A 213 -23.37 -20.89 14.78
C ARG A 213 -23.25 -20.77 13.27
N VAL A 214 -23.39 -21.91 12.61
CA VAL A 214 -23.54 -22.00 11.15
C VAL A 214 -24.64 -22.99 10.82
N LYS A 215 -25.43 -22.68 9.79
CA LYS A 215 -26.45 -23.59 9.24
C LYS A 215 -26.14 -23.83 7.77
N HIS A 216 -26.08 -25.09 7.38
CA HIS A 216 -25.82 -25.49 6.00
C HIS A 216 -26.56 -26.79 5.69
N ASN A 217 -27.28 -26.83 4.57
CA ASN A 217 -28.11 -27.97 4.14
C ASN A 217 -29.11 -28.42 5.23
N GLY A 218 -29.68 -27.46 5.96
CA GLY A 218 -30.64 -27.71 7.04
C GLY A 218 -30.05 -28.29 8.33
N LYS A 219 -28.72 -28.48 8.42
CA LYS A 219 -28.02 -28.88 9.65
C LYS A 219 -27.36 -27.67 10.30
N GLU A 220 -27.46 -27.58 11.62
CA GLU A 220 -26.85 -26.52 12.43
C GLU A 220 -25.66 -27.07 13.20
N SER A 221 -24.55 -26.35 13.16
CA SER A 221 -23.35 -26.62 13.95
C SER A 221 -22.99 -25.38 14.76
N ILE A 222 -22.49 -25.61 15.98
CA ILE A 222 -22.10 -24.54 16.90
C ILE A 222 -20.66 -24.73 17.37
N ASN A 223 -20.04 -23.65 17.82
CA ASN A 223 -18.75 -23.70 18.49
C ASN A 223 -18.67 -22.59 19.55
N VAL A 224 -17.71 -22.71 20.46
CA VAL A 224 -17.56 -21.82 21.60
C VAL A 224 -16.78 -20.56 21.25
N CYS A 225 -17.13 -19.46 21.93
CA CYS A 225 -16.36 -18.23 21.95
C CYS A 225 -15.90 -17.92 23.37
N ALA A 226 -14.69 -17.37 23.50
CA ALA A 226 -14.16 -16.84 24.74
C ALA A 226 -14.27 -15.32 24.73
N VAL A 227 -14.81 -14.76 25.80
CA VAL A 227 -14.85 -13.32 26.02
C VAL A 227 -13.43 -12.81 26.29
N LEU A 228 -12.95 -11.89 25.46
CA LEU A 228 -11.67 -11.20 25.72
C LEU A 228 -11.92 -9.90 26.50
N ASN A 229 -12.89 -9.11 26.04
CA ASN A 229 -13.31 -7.86 26.67
C ASN A 229 -14.70 -7.43 26.13
N ALA A 230 -15.19 -6.26 26.53
CA ALA A 230 -16.48 -5.72 26.10
C ALA A 230 -16.65 -5.53 24.59
N THR A 231 -15.54 -5.51 23.83
CA THR A 231 -15.50 -5.23 22.40
C THR A 231 -14.97 -6.38 21.55
N ALA A 232 -14.51 -7.48 22.14
CA ALA A 232 -13.87 -8.56 21.41
C ALA A 232 -14.14 -9.96 22.00
N LEU A 233 -14.39 -10.92 21.10
CA LEU A 233 -14.46 -12.35 21.39
C LEU A 233 -13.43 -13.11 20.55
N ALA A 234 -12.85 -14.16 21.13
CA ALA A 234 -12.08 -15.17 20.41
C ALA A 234 -12.98 -16.40 20.19
N CYS A 235 -13.39 -16.63 18.95
CA CYS A 235 -14.27 -17.74 18.57
C CYS A 235 -13.50 -18.80 17.77
N LEU A 236 -13.98 -20.03 17.78
CA LEU A 236 -13.58 -21.04 16.82
C LEU A 236 -14.68 -21.18 15.77
N ALA A 237 -14.33 -21.20 14.48
CA ALA A 237 -15.33 -21.37 13.43
C ALA A 237 -16.10 -22.71 13.63
N PRO A 238 -17.43 -22.73 13.50
CA PRO A 238 -18.19 -23.99 13.50
C PRO A 238 -17.87 -24.85 12.27
N ALA A 239 -18.05 -26.16 12.39
CA ALA A 239 -17.93 -27.08 11.26
C ALA A 239 -19.14 -26.99 10.34
N LEU A 240 -18.94 -27.02 9.02
CA LEU A 240 -20.02 -26.86 8.04
C LEU A 240 -20.92 -28.11 7.93
N ALA A 241 -20.40 -29.29 8.32
CA ALA A 241 -21.17 -30.51 8.51
C ALA A 241 -20.54 -31.37 9.62
N PRO A 242 -21.34 -31.99 10.50
CA PRO A 242 -20.82 -32.87 11.56
C PRO A 242 -20.32 -34.23 11.04
N GLU A 243 -20.57 -34.59 9.79
CA GLU A 243 -20.05 -35.81 9.17
C GLU A 243 -18.97 -35.50 8.12
N PRO A 244 -17.79 -36.16 8.17
CA PRO A 244 -16.75 -36.00 7.18
C PRO A 244 -17.22 -36.56 5.83
N ARG A 245 -17.54 -35.69 4.88
CA ARG A 245 -17.70 -36.08 3.47
C ARG A 245 -16.34 -35.98 2.78
N PRO A 246 -15.67 -37.10 2.46
CA PRO A 246 -14.43 -37.04 1.70
C PRO A 246 -14.70 -36.57 0.26
N GLY A 247 -13.97 -35.55 -0.20
CA GLY A 247 -13.89 -35.20 -1.63
C GLY A 247 -14.64 -33.96 -2.12
N LEU A 248 -15.04 -33.02 -1.25
CA LEU A 248 -15.49 -31.71 -1.73
C LEU A 248 -14.29 -30.79 -1.99
N ASP A 249 -13.88 -30.70 -3.25
CA ASP A 249 -12.86 -29.75 -3.74
C ASP A 249 -13.45 -28.36 -4.06
N ALA A 250 -14.67 -28.06 -3.58
CA ALA A 250 -15.38 -26.82 -3.86
C ALA A 250 -15.42 -25.88 -2.65
N VAL A 251 -15.38 -24.58 -2.93
CA VAL A 251 -15.62 -23.52 -1.95
C VAL A 251 -17.11 -23.44 -1.67
N GLU A 252 -17.50 -23.50 -0.39
CA GLU A 252 -18.91 -23.49 0.04
C GLU A 252 -19.25 -22.23 0.84
N ARG A 253 -20.54 -21.86 0.83
CA ARG A 253 -21.10 -20.77 1.63
C ARG A 253 -22.23 -21.31 2.50
N PRO A 254 -22.30 -20.92 3.78
CA PRO A 254 -23.37 -21.36 4.66
C PRO A 254 -24.70 -20.68 4.32
N ASP A 255 -25.82 -21.35 4.62
CA ASP A 255 -27.17 -20.80 4.46
C ASP A 255 -27.44 -19.69 5.48
N GLU A 256 -26.99 -19.90 6.72
CA GLU A 256 -27.03 -18.90 7.78
C GLU A 256 -25.72 -18.95 8.58
N PHE A 257 -25.23 -17.77 8.97
CA PHE A 257 -24.10 -17.61 9.87
C PHE A 257 -24.48 -16.61 10.95
N GLY A 258 -24.10 -16.85 12.21
CA GLY A 258 -24.42 -15.92 13.29
C GLY A 258 -23.96 -16.38 14.65
N PHE A 259 -24.62 -15.89 15.68
CA PHE A 259 -24.22 -16.04 17.08
C PHE A 259 -25.40 -16.42 17.96
N ILE A 260 -25.11 -17.15 19.03
CA ILE A 260 -26.07 -17.49 20.09
C ILE A 260 -25.60 -16.75 21.34
N PHE A 261 -26.14 -15.56 21.53
CA PHE A 261 -25.86 -14.69 22.67
C PHE A 261 -27.14 -14.59 23.53
N ASN A 262 -27.32 -15.56 24.42
CA ASN A 262 -28.53 -15.71 25.24
C ASN A 262 -29.81 -15.68 24.36
N ASN A 263 -30.78 -14.80 24.67
CA ASN A 263 -32.03 -14.67 23.94
C ASN A 263 -32.01 -13.67 22.77
N VAL A 264 -30.86 -13.09 22.41
CA VAL A 264 -30.72 -12.09 21.36
C VAL A 264 -30.94 -12.72 19.98
N GLN A 265 -32.15 -12.58 19.43
CA GLN A 265 -32.52 -13.23 18.16
C GLN A 265 -31.91 -12.56 16.93
N SER A 266 -31.64 -11.25 17.00
CA SER A 266 -31.12 -10.45 15.89
C SER A 266 -29.75 -10.91 15.40
N LEU A 267 -28.93 -11.51 16.28
CA LEU A 267 -27.60 -12.01 15.94
C LEU A 267 -27.60 -13.48 15.48
N ARG A 268 -28.73 -14.19 15.54
CA ARG A 268 -28.79 -15.57 15.02
C ARG A 268 -28.49 -15.62 13.54
N VAL A 269 -28.91 -14.62 12.77
CA VAL A 269 -28.58 -14.47 11.35
C VAL A 269 -27.87 -13.13 11.17
N TYR A 270 -26.57 -13.18 10.95
CA TYR A 270 -25.73 -12.01 10.74
C TYR A 270 -25.79 -11.59 9.27
N ASN A 271 -26.38 -10.44 8.96
CA ASN A 271 -26.78 -10.05 7.60
C ASN A 271 -25.64 -9.76 6.60
N ASP A 272 -24.37 -9.71 7.03
CA ASP A 272 -23.21 -9.39 6.16
C ASP A 272 -22.43 -10.66 5.75
N THR A 273 -23.14 -11.70 5.29
CA THR A 273 -22.55 -13.03 5.07
C THR A 273 -21.67 -13.10 3.81
N LYS A 274 -20.42 -12.63 3.93
CA LYS A 274 -19.33 -12.97 3.02
C LYS A 274 -18.46 -14.13 3.53
N PHE A 275 -18.87 -14.79 4.62
CA PHE A 275 -18.09 -15.86 5.25
C PHE A 275 -17.98 -17.10 4.33
N ILE A 276 -16.75 -17.54 4.06
CA ILE A 276 -16.46 -18.60 3.08
C ILE A 276 -15.82 -19.82 3.74
N TYR A 277 -16.26 -21.02 3.35
CA TYR A 277 -15.66 -22.28 3.76
C TYR A 277 -14.85 -22.92 2.62
N TYR A 278 -13.56 -23.15 2.86
CA TYR A 278 -12.65 -23.84 1.94
C TYR A 278 -12.59 -25.36 2.22
N PRO A 279 -12.20 -26.17 1.23
CA PRO A 279 -11.95 -27.60 1.42
C PRO A 279 -10.96 -27.91 2.55
N ASN A 280 -11.17 -29.02 3.24
CA ASN A 280 -10.24 -29.50 4.27
C ASN A 280 -8.90 -29.96 3.66
N PRO A 281 -7.76 -29.73 4.34
CA PRO A 281 -6.49 -30.30 3.93
C PRO A 281 -6.53 -31.82 4.00
N THR A 282 -5.94 -32.50 3.02
CA THR A 282 -5.85 -33.97 2.97
C THR A 282 -4.41 -34.40 2.77
N PHE A 283 -4.04 -35.56 3.34
CA PHE A 283 -2.67 -36.07 3.31
C PHE A 283 -2.62 -37.46 2.67
N GLU A 284 -1.58 -37.69 1.86
CA GLU A 284 -1.25 -39.00 1.32
C GLU A 284 -0.50 -39.84 2.38
N PRO A 285 -0.62 -41.18 2.35
CA PRO A 285 0.18 -42.05 3.20
C PRO A 285 1.69 -41.86 2.98
N LEU A 286 2.49 -41.94 4.05
CA LEU A 286 3.96 -41.74 4.00
C LEU A 286 4.67 -42.75 3.08
N SER A 287 4.17 -43.98 3.00
CA SER A 287 4.66 -45.02 2.11
C SER A 287 3.54 -46.04 1.81
N PRO A 288 3.63 -46.83 0.74
CA PRO A 288 2.67 -47.89 0.44
C PRO A 288 2.58 -48.97 1.54
N SER A 289 3.63 -49.14 2.34
CA SER A 289 3.70 -50.07 3.48
C SER A 289 3.29 -49.44 4.82
N GLY A 290 3.01 -48.12 4.86
CA GLY A 290 2.65 -47.38 6.07
C GLY A 290 3.83 -47.02 6.99
N VAL A 291 5.04 -47.48 6.68
CA VAL A 291 6.28 -47.17 7.42
C VAL A 291 7.32 -46.57 6.46
N LEU A 292 7.86 -45.41 6.80
CA LEU A 292 8.92 -44.72 6.06
C LEU A 292 10.26 -44.89 6.79
N GLU A 293 11.22 -45.56 6.15
CA GLU A 293 12.59 -45.66 6.67
C GLU A 293 13.40 -44.41 6.34
N GLN A 294 14.01 -43.81 7.36
CA GLN A 294 14.58 -42.47 7.27
C GLN A 294 15.92 -42.41 7.99
N LYS A 295 16.89 -41.66 7.45
CA LYS A 295 18.18 -41.44 8.12
C LYS A 295 18.06 -40.39 9.22
N PRO A 296 18.96 -40.38 10.23
CA PRO A 296 18.94 -39.37 11.28
C PRO A 296 19.10 -37.96 10.67
N GLY A 297 18.17 -37.06 11.00
CA GLY A 297 18.21 -35.66 10.56
C GLY A 297 17.69 -35.38 9.15
N SER A 298 17.20 -36.37 8.39
CA SER A 298 16.56 -36.08 7.09
C SER A 298 15.08 -35.71 7.26
N PRO A 299 14.60 -34.64 6.60
CA PRO A 299 13.25 -34.14 6.85
C PRO A 299 12.16 -35.09 6.32
N ILE A 300 11.04 -35.17 7.05
CA ILE A 300 9.86 -35.96 6.70
C ILE A 300 8.98 -35.13 5.77
N ILE A 301 8.67 -35.67 4.59
CA ILE A 301 7.84 -35.00 3.59
C ILE A 301 6.42 -35.58 3.65
N LEU A 302 5.45 -34.74 3.98
CA LEU A 302 4.03 -35.08 3.99
C LEU A 302 3.37 -34.44 2.79
N LYS A 303 3.03 -35.24 1.78
CA LYS A 303 2.31 -34.76 0.60
C LYS A 303 0.83 -34.62 0.88
N GLY A 304 0.21 -33.61 0.32
CA GLY A 304 -1.20 -33.35 0.54
C GLY A 304 -1.81 -32.38 -0.48
N LYS A 305 -3.12 -32.22 -0.39
CA LYS A 305 -3.89 -31.26 -1.16
C LYS A 305 -4.59 -30.28 -0.22
N ASN A 306 -4.92 -29.09 -0.73
CA ASN A 306 -5.58 -28.02 0.02
C ASN A 306 -4.80 -27.59 1.27
N LEU A 307 -3.46 -27.61 1.21
CA LEU A 307 -2.60 -27.25 2.34
C LEU A 307 -2.46 -25.73 2.56
N CYS A 308 -2.70 -24.96 1.51
CA CYS A 308 -2.76 -23.49 1.57
C CYS A 308 -4.09 -23.05 0.92
N PRO A 309 -5.13 -22.69 1.70
CA PRO A 309 -6.34 -22.12 1.11
C PRO A 309 -6.00 -20.77 0.46
N PRO A 310 -6.56 -20.45 -0.73
CA PRO A 310 -6.31 -19.18 -1.43
C PRO A 310 -7.11 -18.04 -0.79
N ALA A 311 -6.85 -17.80 0.50
CA ALA A 311 -7.52 -16.77 1.28
C ALA A 311 -6.87 -15.39 1.06
N PRO A 312 -7.65 -14.29 1.09
CA PRO A 312 -7.13 -12.93 1.02
C PRO A 312 -6.11 -12.65 2.15
N GLY A 313 -5.05 -11.88 1.85
CA GLY A 313 -4.06 -11.48 2.86
C GLY A 313 -2.97 -12.51 3.18
N GLY A 314 -2.91 -13.64 2.48
CA GLY A 314 -1.83 -14.62 2.63
C GLY A 314 -1.85 -15.39 3.97
N ALA A 315 -2.99 -15.41 4.65
CA ALA A 315 -3.16 -16.09 5.93
C ALA A 315 -2.98 -17.61 5.78
N LYS A 316 -2.12 -18.20 6.64
CA LYS A 316 -1.76 -19.63 6.58
C LYS A 316 -2.47 -20.42 7.68
N LEU A 317 -2.89 -21.64 7.34
CA LEU A 317 -3.36 -22.60 8.34
C LEU A 317 -2.23 -22.96 9.32
N ASN A 318 -2.57 -23.09 10.61
CA ASN A 318 -1.62 -23.48 11.63
C ASN A 318 -1.52 -25.02 11.71
N TYR A 319 -0.42 -25.57 11.22
CA TYR A 319 -0.16 -27.00 11.21
C TYR A 319 0.72 -27.40 12.39
N THR A 320 0.30 -28.43 13.13
CA THR A 320 1.14 -29.08 14.14
C THR A 320 1.39 -30.52 13.73
N VAL A 321 2.64 -30.88 13.46
CA VAL A 321 3.04 -32.27 13.15
C VAL A 321 3.78 -32.84 14.35
N LEU A 322 3.34 -34.00 14.81
CA LEU A 322 3.92 -34.76 15.92
C LEU A 322 4.58 -36.03 15.38
N VAL A 323 5.82 -36.29 15.79
CA VAL A 323 6.52 -37.55 15.58
C VAL A 323 6.62 -38.24 16.94
N GLY A 324 5.84 -39.31 17.13
CA GLY A 324 5.53 -39.84 18.45
C GLY A 324 4.74 -38.80 19.26
N GLU A 325 5.30 -38.38 20.39
CA GLU A 325 4.74 -37.31 21.25
C GLU A 325 5.45 -35.95 21.08
N THR A 326 6.47 -35.88 20.20
CA THR A 326 7.29 -34.67 20.05
C THR A 326 6.86 -33.82 18.86
N PRO A 327 6.69 -32.50 19.03
CA PRO A 327 6.34 -31.61 17.93
C PRO A 327 7.53 -31.40 16.99
N CYS A 328 7.22 -31.32 15.71
CA CYS A 328 8.17 -31.15 14.62
C CYS A 328 8.05 -29.74 14.03
N ALA A 329 9.17 -29.08 13.73
CA ALA A 329 9.16 -27.81 13.03
C ALA A 329 8.70 -28.02 11.57
N VAL A 330 7.63 -27.33 11.17
CA VAL A 330 6.99 -27.54 9.86
C VAL A 330 7.18 -26.34 8.94
N THR A 331 7.53 -26.62 7.69
CA THR A 331 7.47 -25.66 6.59
C THR A 331 6.35 -26.07 5.63
N VAL A 332 5.41 -25.15 5.40
CA VAL A 332 4.22 -25.38 4.57
C VAL A 332 4.47 -24.90 3.14
N SER A 333 4.18 -25.76 2.17
CA SER A 333 4.08 -25.46 0.74
C SER A 333 2.68 -25.82 0.24
N GLU A 334 2.30 -25.41 -0.97
CA GLU A 334 0.97 -25.66 -1.54
C GLU A 334 0.61 -27.16 -1.65
N THR A 335 1.62 -28.03 -1.80
CA THR A 335 1.45 -29.48 -2.03
C THR A 335 2.14 -30.38 -1.01
N GLN A 336 2.94 -29.81 -0.09
CA GLN A 336 3.68 -30.60 0.89
C GLN A 336 3.95 -29.86 2.20
N LEU A 337 3.94 -30.58 3.33
CA LEU A 337 4.52 -30.15 4.60
C LEU A 337 5.89 -30.82 4.77
N LEU A 338 6.91 -30.00 5.02
CA LEU A 338 8.25 -30.46 5.37
C LEU A 338 8.40 -30.40 6.89
N CYS A 339 8.55 -31.54 7.54
CA CYS A 339 8.77 -31.67 8.98
C CYS A 339 10.26 -31.98 9.23
N GLU A 340 10.96 -31.13 9.98
CA GLU A 340 12.33 -31.39 10.46
C GLU A 340 12.28 -32.21 11.77
N PRO A 341 12.52 -33.53 11.72
CA PRO A 341 12.29 -34.39 12.88
C PRO A 341 13.27 -34.06 14.02
N PRO A 342 12.81 -34.09 15.28
CA PRO A 342 13.70 -33.99 16.43
C PRO A 342 14.67 -35.20 16.47
N THR A 343 15.77 -35.08 17.20
CA THR A 343 16.78 -36.15 17.35
C THR A 343 16.21 -37.34 18.14
N LEU A 344 15.47 -38.20 17.45
CA LEU A 344 14.88 -39.44 17.95
C LEU A 344 15.37 -40.62 17.09
N THR A 345 15.54 -41.78 17.72
CA THR A 345 15.88 -43.04 17.06
C THR A 345 14.77 -44.06 17.27
N GLY A 346 14.59 -45.01 16.34
CA GLY A 346 13.51 -46.00 16.39
C GLY A 346 12.26 -45.63 15.59
N GLN A 347 11.18 -46.40 15.76
CA GLN A 347 9.94 -46.26 15.00
C GLN A 347 8.91 -45.41 15.77
N HIS A 348 8.46 -44.31 15.16
CA HIS A 348 7.56 -43.33 15.76
C HIS A 348 6.37 -43.03 14.84
N LYS A 349 5.17 -42.93 15.40
CA LYS A 349 3.95 -42.62 14.65
C LYS A 349 3.90 -41.13 14.29
N VAL A 350 3.57 -40.78 13.05
CA VAL A 350 3.41 -39.39 12.62
C VAL A 350 1.94 -38.98 12.69
N THR A 351 1.65 -37.86 13.35
CA THR A 351 0.31 -37.30 13.50
C THR A 351 0.30 -35.84 13.08
N VAL A 352 -0.60 -35.44 12.19
CA VAL A 352 -0.79 -34.06 11.73
C VAL A 352 -2.08 -33.50 12.34
N ARG A 353 -2.02 -32.34 12.97
CA ARG A 353 -3.16 -31.61 13.52
C ARG A 353 -3.32 -30.28 12.81
N VAL A 354 -4.51 -30.01 12.27
CA VAL A 354 -4.86 -28.75 11.59
C VAL A 354 -6.37 -28.51 11.68
N GLY A 355 -6.79 -27.32 12.12
CA GLY A 355 -8.19 -26.91 12.15
C GLY A 355 -9.15 -27.98 12.73
N GLY A 356 -8.81 -28.56 13.88
CA GLY A 356 -9.62 -29.58 14.55
C GLY A 356 -9.55 -30.98 13.93
N ILE A 357 -8.88 -31.17 12.79
CA ILE A 357 -8.67 -32.48 12.15
C ILE A 357 -7.35 -33.09 12.60
N VAL A 358 -7.36 -34.40 12.85
CA VAL A 358 -6.18 -35.20 13.14
C VAL A 358 -5.98 -36.26 12.06
N PHE A 359 -4.86 -36.19 11.35
CA PHE A 359 -4.47 -37.17 10.33
C PHE A 359 -3.28 -37.99 10.79
N SER A 360 -3.28 -39.29 10.48
CA SER A 360 -2.20 -40.22 10.83
C SER A 360 -1.65 -40.89 9.57
N PRO A 361 -0.75 -40.21 8.82
CA PRO A 361 -0.28 -40.67 7.50
C PRO A 361 0.64 -41.90 7.52
N GLY A 362 1.13 -42.33 8.69
CA GLY A 362 1.97 -43.52 8.85
C GLY A 362 2.96 -43.41 10.01
N SER A 363 3.97 -44.28 10.03
CA SER A 363 5.07 -44.24 11.00
C SER A 363 6.42 -44.01 10.31
N VAL A 364 7.39 -43.43 10.99
CA VAL A 364 8.77 -43.23 10.51
C VAL A 364 9.73 -44.06 11.36
N SER A 365 10.62 -44.83 10.73
CA SER A 365 11.67 -45.61 11.40
C SER A 365 13.03 -44.97 11.14
N ILE A 366 13.68 -44.44 12.19
CA ILE A 366 14.97 -43.74 12.10
C ILE A 366 16.09 -44.70 12.47
N THR A 367 16.88 -45.14 11.49
CA THR A 367 18.01 -46.06 11.64
C THR A 367 19.32 -45.33 11.98
N SER A 368 20.13 -45.86 12.89
CA SER A 368 21.47 -45.32 13.21
C SER A 368 22.51 -45.79 12.20
N ASP A 369 23.37 -44.87 11.72
CA ASP A 369 24.45 -45.19 10.77
C ASP A 369 25.41 -46.24 11.36
N SER A 370 25.48 -47.42 10.73
CA SER A 370 26.63 -48.31 10.84
C SER A 370 27.37 -48.35 9.51
N LEU A 371 28.69 -48.20 9.61
CA LEU A 371 29.70 -48.14 8.57
C LEU A 371 29.59 -49.20 7.47
N LEU A 372 29.86 -48.75 6.25
CA LEU A 372 30.19 -49.55 5.06
C LEU A 372 31.26 -50.61 5.35
N THR A 373 31.06 -51.80 4.78
CA THR A 373 32.15 -52.67 4.29
C THR A 373 31.84 -53.12 2.85
N LEU A 374 32.72 -52.71 1.93
CA LEU A 374 32.87 -53.20 0.54
C LEU A 374 33.47 -54.64 0.57
N PRO A 375 33.43 -55.49 -0.50
CA PRO A 375 33.62 -55.13 -1.92
C PRO A 375 32.90 -55.98 -3.00
N ALA A 376 32.51 -55.37 -4.13
CA ALA A 376 32.48 -56.02 -5.47
C ALA A 376 32.10 -55.02 -6.58
N ILE A 377 33.09 -54.28 -7.09
CA ILE A 377 32.99 -53.46 -8.31
C ILE A 377 33.86 -54.11 -9.38
N VAL A 378 33.27 -54.66 -10.43
CA VAL A 378 33.83 -54.68 -11.80
C VAL A 378 32.63 -54.92 -12.73
N SER A 379 32.18 -54.04 -13.64
CA SER A 379 32.87 -53.85 -14.92
C SER A 379 32.24 -52.83 -15.92
N ILE A 380 31.15 -52.09 -15.66
CA ILE A 380 30.50 -51.26 -16.74
C ILE A 380 30.17 -49.79 -16.34
N ALA A 381 30.45 -49.34 -15.11
CA ALA A 381 29.95 -48.04 -14.60
C ALA A 381 30.90 -46.80 -14.77
N ALA A 382 32.03 -46.92 -15.46
CA ALA A 382 33.10 -45.92 -15.43
C ALA A 382 32.80 -44.61 -16.19
N GLY A 383 31.94 -44.62 -17.21
CA GLY A 383 31.61 -43.42 -18.00
C GLY A 383 30.49 -42.56 -17.41
N GLY A 384 29.42 -43.19 -16.92
CA GLY A 384 28.25 -42.50 -16.39
C GLY A 384 28.45 -41.94 -14.98
N SER A 385 29.19 -42.65 -14.13
CA SER A 385 29.36 -42.28 -12.72
C SER A 385 30.20 -41.01 -12.54
N LEU A 386 31.18 -40.76 -13.42
CA LEU A 386 32.01 -39.55 -13.34
C LEU A 386 31.20 -38.29 -13.70
N LEU A 387 30.35 -38.37 -14.74
CA LEU A 387 29.44 -37.28 -15.10
C LEU A 387 28.39 -37.03 -14.02
N LEU A 388 27.82 -38.09 -13.43
CA LEU A 388 26.80 -37.98 -12.39
C LEU A 388 27.38 -37.41 -11.08
N ILE A 389 28.62 -37.76 -10.72
CA ILE A 389 29.33 -37.18 -9.56
C ILE A 389 29.63 -35.70 -9.80
N ILE A 390 30.07 -35.31 -11.00
CA ILE A 390 30.32 -33.91 -11.34
C ILE A 390 29.00 -33.11 -11.29
N VAL A 391 27.91 -33.64 -11.84
CA VAL A 391 26.58 -33.01 -11.77
C VAL A 391 26.09 -32.88 -10.33
N ILE A 392 26.28 -33.91 -9.49
CA ILE A 392 25.93 -33.86 -8.06
C ILE A 392 26.78 -32.83 -7.31
N ILE A 393 28.09 -32.76 -7.54
CA ILE A 393 28.98 -31.76 -6.92
C ILE A 393 28.56 -30.35 -7.36
N VAL A 394 28.25 -30.16 -8.65
CA VAL A 394 27.75 -28.88 -9.17
C VAL A 394 26.38 -28.54 -8.58
N LEU A 395 25.46 -29.50 -8.42
CA LEU A 395 24.16 -29.27 -7.79
C LEU A 395 24.27 -28.98 -6.29
N ILE A 396 25.18 -29.64 -5.58
CA ILE A 396 25.48 -29.36 -4.16
C ILE A 396 26.13 -27.99 -4.03
N ALA A 397 27.10 -27.65 -4.89
CA ALA A 397 27.73 -26.33 -4.92
C ALA A 397 26.71 -25.24 -5.28
N TYR A 398 25.83 -25.50 -6.24
CA TYR A 398 24.74 -24.59 -6.64
C TYR A 398 23.73 -24.42 -5.51
N LYS A 399 23.24 -25.49 -4.88
CA LYS A 399 22.33 -25.40 -3.73
C LYS A 399 22.99 -24.72 -2.53
N ARG A 400 24.26 -25.00 -2.27
CA ARG A 400 25.02 -24.35 -1.19
C ARG A 400 25.21 -22.87 -1.49
N LYS A 401 25.57 -22.51 -2.72
CA LYS A 401 25.72 -21.11 -3.17
C LYS A 401 24.37 -20.38 -3.19
N SER A 402 23.30 -21.02 -3.63
CA SER A 402 21.93 -20.47 -3.61
C SER A 402 21.46 -20.25 -2.17
N ARG A 403 21.67 -21.21 -1.27
CA ARG A 403 21.33 -21.08 0.16
C ARG A 403 22.16 -19.99 0.83
N GLU A 404 23.45 -19.88 0.50
CA GLU A 404 24.30 -18.77 0.95
C GLU A 404 23.78 -17.43 0.43
N ASN A 405 23.42 -17.33 -0.85
CA ASN A 405 22.85 -16.12 -1.45
C ASN A 405 21.51 -15.73 -0.79
N ASP A 406 20.60 -16.68 -0.56
CA ASP A 406 19.31 -16.44 0.11
C ASP A 406 19.49 -16.01 1.57
N LEU A 407 20.45 -16.61 2.28
CA LEU A 407 20.81 -16.20 3.63
C LEU A 407 21.40 -14.80 3.65
N THR A 408 22.25 -14.44 2.67
CA THR A 408 22.78 -13.08 2.56
C THR A 408 21.68 -12.06 2.23
N LEU A 409 20.72 -12.41 1.37
CA LEU A 409 19.57 -11.56 1.04
C LEU A 409 18.68 -11.32 2.27
N LYS A 410 18.33 -12.39 3.01
CA LYS A 410 17.54 -12.29 4.24
C LYS A 410 18.25 -11.45 5.31
N ARG A 411 19.59 -11.57 5.43
CA ARG A 411 20.38 -10.72 6.31
C ARG A 411 20.33 -9.26 5.89
N LEU A 412 20.48 -8.96 4.59
CA LEU A 412 20.39 -7.58 4.08
C LEU A 412 19.00 -6.97 4.32
N GLN A 413 17.93 -7.74 4.08
CA GLN A 413 16.56 -7.31 4.38
C GLN A 413 16.36 -7.02 5.88
N MET A 414 16.77 -7.94 6.76
CA MET A 414 16.63 -7.77 8.20
C MET A 414 17.48 -6.63 8.76
N GLN A 415 18.66 -6.37 8.17
CA GLN A 415 19.47 -5.19 8.49
C GLN A 415 18.75 -3.90 8.09
N MET A 416 18.14 -3.87 6.91
CA MET A 416 17.34 -2.74 6.45
C MET A 416 16.09 -2.53 7.33
N ASP A 417 15.41 -3.59 7.76
CA ASP A 417 14.26 -3.53 8.68
C ASP A 417 14.63 -2.91 10.03
N ASN A 418 15.79 -3.30 10.58
CA ASN A 418 16.27 -2.77 11.85
C ASN A 418 16.60 -1.27 11.73
N LEU A 419 17.24 -0.87 10.62
CA LEU A 419 17.54 0.54 10.35
C LEU A 419 16.25 1.34 10.09
N GLU A 420 15.32 0.82 9.32
CA GLU A 420 14.02 1.46 9.05
C GLU A 420 13.22 1.65 10.33
N SER A 421 13.16 0.65 11.21
CA SER A 421 12.48 0.74 12.52
C SER A 421 13.09 1.83 13.43
N ARG A 422 14.42 1.98 13.41
CA ARG A 422 15.10 3.06 14.17
C ARG A 422 14.73 4.45 13.69
N VAL A 423 14.56 4.62 12.38
CA VAL A 423 14.27 5.91 11.75
C VAL A 423 12.76 6.15 11.63
N ALA A 424 11.91 5.13 11.81
CA ALA A 424 10.47 5.24 11.60
C ALA A 424 9.79 6.32 12.47
N LEU A 425 10.24 6.54 13.71
CA LEU A 425 9.72 7.60 14.56
C LEU A 425 10.16 8.98 14.06
N GLU A 426 11.45 9.14 13.73
CA GLU A 426 11.99 10.38 13.13
C GLU A 426 11.31 10.70 11.80
N CYS A 427 11.04 9.69 10.96
CA CYS A 427 10.27 9.83 9.73
C CYS A 427 8.86 10.32 9.99
N LYS A 428 8.16 9.79 11.00
CA LYS A 428 6.79 10.21 11.31
C LYS A 428 6.73 11.65 11.79
N GLU A 429 7.70 12.06 12.61
CA GLU A 429 7.81 13.45 13.07
C GLU A 429 8.19 14.39 11.92
N ALA A 430 9.22 14.04 11.13
CA ALA A 430 9.63 14.80 9.96
C ALA A 430 8.54 14.87 8.88
N PHE A 431 7.76 13.79 8.71
CA PHE A 431 6.60 13.76 7.83
C PHE A 431 5.48 14.66 8.37
N ALA A 432 5.19 14.63 9.66
CA ALA A 432 4.19 15.53 10.25
C ALA A 432 4.59 16.99 10.06
N GLU A 433 5.87 17.34 10.25
CA GLU A 433 6.40 18.67 10.01
C GLU A 433 6.33 19.06 8.52
N LEU A 434 6.78 18.19 7.62
CA LEU A 434 6.68 18.42 6.18
C LEU A 434 5.22 18.53 5.74
N GLN A 435 4.32 17.73 6.30
CA GLN A 435 2.89 17.81 6.00
C GLN A 435 2.30 19.13 6.49
N THR A 436 2.74 19.68 7.63
CA THR A 436 2.35 21.04 8.03
C THR A 436 2.87 22.10 7.08
N ASP A 437 4.14 22.04 6.66
CA ASP A 437 4.74 22.97 5.70
C ASP A 437 4.03 22.89 4.32
N ILE A 438 3.70 21.67 3.90
CA ILE A 438 3.00 21.40 2.64
C ILE A 438 1.53 21.80 2.72
N ASN A 439 0.83 21.57 3.83
CA ASN A 439 -0.56 22.02 4.01
C ASN A 439 -0.65 23.55 4.02
N GLU A 440 0.34 24.25 4.58
CA GLU A 440 0.46 25.71 4.48
C GLU A 440 0.60 26.13 3.00
N LEU A 441 1.48 25.45 2.26
CA LEU A 441 1.61 25.66 0.82
C LEU A 441 0.31 25.35 0.05
N THR A 442 -0.40 24.26 0.38
CA THR A 442 -1.67 23.89 -0.27
C THR A 442 -2.76 24.92 0.00
N SER A 443 -2.85 25.44 1.23
CA SER A 443 -3.76 26.55 1.57
C SER A 443 -3.48 27.80 0.74
N ASP A 444 -2.20 28.09 0.45
CA ASP A 444 -1.83 29.21 -0.44
C ASP A 444 -2.12 28.89 -1.91
N LEU A 445 -1.88 27.64 -2.35
CA LEU A 445 -2.19 27.15 -3.69
C LEU A 445 -3.69 27.15 -3.99
N ASP A 446 -4.55 26.93 -3.01
CA ASP A 446 -6.01 27.07 -3.17
C ASP A 446 -6.40 28.51 -3.58
N ARG A 447 -5.56 29.50 -3.27
CA ARG A 447 -5.74 30.90 -3.67
C ARG A 447 -5.06 31.26 -4.99
N SER A 448 -3.85 30.76 -5.25
CA SER A 448 -3.05 31.14 -6.43
C SER A 448 -3.17 30.18 -7.62
N GLY A 449 -3.61 28.94 -7.38
CA GLY A 449 -3.57 27.84 -8.32
C GLY A 449 -2.18 27.24 -8.51
N ILE A 450 -2.14 26.01 -9.04
CA ILE A 450 -0.90 25.34 -9.48
C ILE A 450 -0.41 26.00 -10.78
N PRO A 451 0.89 26.32 -10.92
CA PRO A 451 1.44 27.04 -12.07
C PRO A 451 1.62 26.12 -13.29
N TYR A 452 0.52 25.58 -13.82
CA TYR A 452 0.52 24.81 -15.07
C TYR A 452 0.99 25.69 -16.24
N LEU A 453 1.86 25.13 -17.08
CA LEU A 453 2.17 25.71 -18.38
C LEU A 453 0.95 25.62 -19.29
N ASP A 454 0.88 26.53 -20.26
CA ASP A 454 -0.10 26.42 -21.34
C ASP A 454 0.22 25.20 -22.22
N TYR A 455 -0.80 24.74 -22.97
CA TYR A 455 -0.68 23.56 -23.82
C TYR A 455 0.49 23.68 -24.80
N ARG A 456 0.65 24.87 -25.41
CA ARG A 456 1.71 25.17 -26.37
C ARG A 456 3.10 24.98 -25.77
N THR A 457 3.38 25.59 -24.61
CA THR A 457 4.70 25.50 -23.97
C THR A 457 4.96 24.10 -23.45
N TYR A 458 3.96 23.44 -22.87
CA TYR A 458 4.04 22.03 -22.46
C TYR A 458 4.42 21.13 -23.64
N ALA A 459 3.69 21.21 -24.74
CA ALA A 459 3.92 20.41 -25.92
C ALA A 459 5.32 20.68 -26.50
N MET A 460 5.74 21.94 -26.59
CA MET A 460 7.09 22.29 -27.06
C MET A 460 8.19 21.69 -26.19
N ARG A 461 8.05 21.75 -24.85
CA ARG A 461 9.03 21.17 -23.93
C ARG A 461 9.13 19.64 -24.04
N VAL A 462 8.05 18.96 -24.43
CA VAL A 462 8.03 17.49 -24.63
C VAL A 462 8.52 17.08 -26.04
N LEU A 463 8.08 17.81 -27.08
CA LEU A 463 8.40 17.50 -28.48
C LEU A 463 9.84 17.89 -28.82
N PHE A 464 10.26 19.08 -28.40
CA PHE A 464 11.57 19.66 -28.68
C PHE A 464 12.31 20.06 -27.38
N PRO A 465 12.71 19.08 -26.54
CA PRO A 465 13.33 19.37 -25.25
C PRO A 465 14.61 20.21 -25.39
N GLY A 466 14.70 21.31 -24.64
CA GLY A 466 15.86 22.21 -24.62
C GLY A 466 15.89 23.26 -25.74
N ILE A 467 14.81 23.41 -26.52
CA ILE A 467 14.68 24.45 -27.54
C ILE A 467 13.52 25.39 -27.16
N GLU A 468 13.85 26.60 -26.70
CA GLU A 468 12.84 27.58 -26.28
C GLU A 468 12.22 28.34 -27.47
N ASP A 469 13.02 28.61 -28.51
CA ASP A 469 12.63 29.43 -29.65
C ASP A 469 12.64 28.62 -30.95
N HIS A 470 11.62 27.78 -31.12
CA HIS A 470 11.53 26.88 -32.27
C HIS A 470 10.74 27.53 -33.43
N PRO A 471 11.16 27.37 -34.70
CA PRO A 471 10.48 27.96 -35.86
C PRO A 471 8.98 27.65 -35.99
N VAL A 472 8.53 26.50 -35.47
CA VAL A 472 7.11 26.08 -35.48
C VAL A 472 6.18 26.98 -34.66
N LEU A 473 6.74 27.84 -33.80
CA LEU A 473 6.02 28.80 -32.97
C LEU A 473 5.84 30.16 -33.64
N ARG A 474 6.45 30.36 -34.81
CA ARG A 474 6.40 31.62 -35.54
C ARG A 474 5.77 31.40 -36.91
N GLU A 475 5.16 32.45 -37.44
CA GLU A 475 4.79 32.50 -38.84
C GLU A 475 6.04 32.30 -39.72
N LEU A 476 5.83 31.75 -40.91
CA LEU A 476 6.92 31.41 -41.82
C LEU A 476 7.69 32.68 -42.26
N GLU A 477 8.87 32.91 -41.67
CA GLU A 477 9.77 34.02 -42.00
C GLU A 477 10.63 33.64 -43.23
N VAL A 478 10.16 33.96 -44.44
CA VAL A 478 10.97 33.89 -45.68
C VAL A 478 11.30 35.32 -46.13
N GLN A 479 12.57 35.63 -46.35
CA GLN A 479 12.99 36.97 -46.76
C GLN A 479 12.64 37.25 -48.24
N GLY A 480 11.84 38.29 -48.53
CA GLY A 480 11.66 38.86 -49.88
C GLY A 480 10.42 38.41 -50.66
N ASN A 481 10.43 38.60 -51.99
CA ASN A 481 9.33 38.26 -52.92
C ASN A 481 9.07 36.74 -53.04
N GLY A 482 9.92 35.89 -52.46
CA GLY A 482 9.85 34.43 -52.42
C GLY A 482 8.84 33.81 -51.46
N GLN A 483 8.32 34.60 -50.51
CA GLN A 483 7.40 34.07 -49.51
C GLN A 483 6.15 33.43 -50.13
N GLN A 484 5.61 34.02 -51.20
CA GLN A 484 4.43 33.47 -51.89
C GLN A 484 4.71 32.21 -52.72
N SER A 485 5.91 32.06 -53.30
CA SER A 485 6.28 30.85 -54.04
C SER A 485 6.55 29.69 -53.08
N VAL A 486 7.31 29.95 -52.01
CA VAL A 486 7.58 28.97 -50.95
C VAL A 486 6.28 28.55 -50.28
N GLU A 487 5.37 29.48 -49.96
CA GLU A 487 4.07 29.13 -49.39
C GLU A 487 3.22 28.27 -50.34
N LYS A 488 3.22 28.56 -51.64
CA LYS A 488 2.55 27.71 -52.65
C LYS A 488 3.17 26.32 -52.72
N ALA A 489 4.50 26.22 -52.69
CA ALA A 489 5.20 24.93 -52.68
C ALA A 489 4.91 24.14 -51.39
N LEU A 490 4.94 24.78 -50.22
CA LEU A 490 4.60 24.15 -48.95
C LEU A 490 3.12 23.73 -48.87
N LYS A 491 2.20 24.43 -49.55
CA LYS A 491 0.80 23.97 -49.72
C LYS A 491 0.71 22.70 -50.57
N LEU A 492 1.52 22.57 -51.64
CA LEU A 492 1.64 21.31 -52.38
C LEU A 492 2.23 20.22 -51.49
N PHE A 493 3.23 20.56 -50.68
CA PHE A 493 3.82 19.61 -49.75
C PHE A 493 2.83 19.15 -48.67
N ALA A 494 1.99 20.05 -48.17
CA ALA A 494 0.90 19.70 -47.25
C ALA A 494 -0.05 18.67 -47.86
N GLN A 495 -0.35 18.75 -49.17
CA GLN A 495 -1.17 17.76 -49.86
C GLN A 495 -0.49 16.39 -49.93
N LEU A 496 0.84 16.35 -50.12
CA LEU A 496 1.63 15.13 -50.06
C LEU A 496 1.65 14.53 -48.65
N ILE A 497 1.89 15.32 -47.61
CA ILE A 497 1.88 14.86 -46.22
C ILE A 497 0.51 14.32 -45.79
N ASN A 498 -0.58 14.89 -46.31
CA ASN A 498 -1.94 14.40 -46.13
C ASN A 498 -2.30 13.17 -46.99
N ASN A 499 -1.34 12.61 -47.73
CA ASN A 499 -1.50 11.36 -48.46
C ASN A 499 -0.86 10.20 -47.69
N LYS A 500 -1.68 9.23 -47.26
CA LYS A 500 -1.22 8.11 -46.42
C LYS A 500 -0.09 7.31 -47.08
N VAL A 501 -0.19 7.04 -48.37
CA VAL A 501 0.83 6.29 -49.13
C VAL A 501 2.14 7.06 -49.17
N PHE A 502 2.10 8.36 -49.47
CA PHE A 502 3.29 9.20 -49.46
C PHE A 502 3.97 9.22 -48.09
N LEU A 503 3.21 9.50 -47.02
CA LEU A 503 3.78 9.71 -45.69
C LEU A 503 4.41 8.42 -45.13
N LEU A 504 3.77 7.28 -45.34
CA LEU A 504 4.33 5.97 -44.96
C LEU A 504 5.63 5.69 -45.72
N THR A 505 5.63 5.86 -47.03
CA THR A 505 6.83 5.65 -47.86
C THR A 505 7.95 6.63 -47.47
N PHE A 506 7.63 7.89 -47.23
CA PHE A 506 8.57 8.91 -46.78
C PHE A 506 9.28 8.50 -45.48
N ILE A 507 8.52 8.15 -44.44
CA ILE A 507 9.09 7.75 -43.14
C ILE A 507 9.95 6.49 -43.29
N ARG A 508 9.45 5.47 -44.00
CA ARG A 508 10.18 4.22 -44.24
C ARG A 508 11.51 4.47 -44.98
N THR A 509 11.50 5.31 -46.02
CA THR A 509 12.70 5.65 -46.77
C THR A 509 13.74 6.34 -45.89
N LEU A 510 13.33 7.28 -45.04
CA LEU A 510 14.25 7.96 -44.12
C LEU A 510 14.88 6.99 -43.11
N GLU A 511 14.09 6.10 -42.53
CA GLU A 511 14.57 5.13 -41.53
C GLU A 511 15.57 4.12 -42.09
N LEU A 512 15.50 3.82 -43.39
CA LEU A 512 16.45 2.95 -44.08
C LEU A 512 17.83 3.59 -44.27
N GLN A 513 17.94 4.91 -44.16
CA GLN A 513 19.21 5.60 -44.39
C GLN A 513 20.14 5.50 -43.19
N ARG A 514 21.39 5.07 -43.44
CA ARG A 514 22.43 4.99 -42.39
C ARG A 514 22.82 6.37 -41.83
N SER A 515 22.70 7.42 -42.64
CA SER A 515 23.00 8.80 -42.24
C SER A 515 21.87 9.45 -41.42
N PHE A 516 20.71 8.80 -41.30
CA PHE A 516 19.59 9.28 -40.51
C PHE A 516 19.78 8.90 -39.04
N SER A 517 20.12 9.88 -38.20
CA SER A 517 20.51 9.65 -36.81
C SER A 517 19.30 9.44 -35.88
N MET A 518 19.54 9.03 -34.64
CA MET A 518 18.49 8.95 -33.60
C MET A 518 17.88 10.31 -33.28
N ARG A 519 18.69 11.38 -33.37
CA ARG A 519 18.21 12.76 -33.20
C ARG A 519 17.29 13.15 -34.35
N ASP A 520 17.66 12.79 -35.59
CA ASP A 520 16.83 13.07 -36.77
C ASP A 520 15.48 12.35 -36.71
N ARG A 521 15.46 11.07 -36.32
CA ARG A 521 14.21 10.33 -36.07
C ARG A 521 13.30 11.08 -35.10
N GLY A 522 13.89 11.53 -33.99
CA GLY A 522 13.19 12.26 -32.95
C GLY A 522 12.61 13.60 -33.44
N ASN A 523 13.40 14.31 -34.24
CA ASN A 523 13.03 15.61 -34.81
C ASN A 523 11.92 15.46 -35.85
N VAL A 524 12.09 14.57 -36.83
CA VAL A 524 11.10 14.32 -37.89
C VAL A 524 9.76 13.86 -37.31
N ALA A 525 9.77 12.95 -36.33
CA ALA A 525 8.54 12.53 -35.64
C ALA A 525 7.82 13.71 -34.99
N SER A 526 8.56 14.63 -34.37
CA SER A 526 8.01 15.80 -33.68
C SER A 526 7.49 16.86 -34.66
N LEU A 527 8.20 17.09 -35.75
CA LEU A 527 7.75 17.97 -36.83
C LEU A 527 6.50 17.43 -37.53
N ILE A 528 6.44 16.12 -37.83
CA ILE A 528 5.26 15.49 -38.44
C ILE A 528 4.05 15.61 -37.52
N MET A 529 4.20 15.27 -36.24
CA MET A 529 3.11 15.38 -35.27
C MET A 529 2.65 16.83 -35.07
N THR A 530 3.58 17.78 -35.09
CA THR A 530 3.25 19.23 -35.03
C THR A 530 2.49 19.67 -36.28
N GLY A 531 2.97 19.29 -37.48
CA GLY A 531 2.32 19.61 -38.76
C GLY A 531 0.95 18.95 -38.93
N LEU A 532 0.72 17.81 -38.26
CA LEU A 532 -0.55 17.07 -38.28
C LEU A 532 -1.42 17.32 -37.03
N GLN A 533 -1.07 18.26 -36.15
CA GLN A 533 -1.85 18.56 -34.94
C GLN A 533 -3.31 18.92 -35.25
N GLY A 534 -3.55 19.62 -36.36
CA GLY A 534 -4.89 19.96 -36.82
C GLY A 534 -5.67 18.78 -37.43
N ARG A 535 -5.08 17.58 -37.54
CA ARG A 535 -5.67 16.37 -38.14
C ARG A 535 -5.23 15.11 -37.40
N LEU A 536 -5.47 15.05 -36.09
CA LEU A 536 -5.05 13.95 -35.23
C LEU A 536 -5.69 12.61 -35.59
N GLU A 537 -6.88 12.61 -36.19
CA GLU A 537 -7.51 11.39 -36.74
C GLU A 537 -6.60 10.72 -37.78
N TYR A 538 -6.16 11.50 -38.79
CA TYR A 538 -5.25 11.04 -39.83
C TYR A 538 -3.87 10.66 -39.26
N ALA A 539 -3.35 11.48 -38.33
CA ALA A 539 -2.07 11.17 -37.67
C ALA A 539 -2.13 9.84 -36.90
N THR A 540 -3.26 9.56 -36.24
CA THR A 540 -3.47 8.33 -35.46
C THR A 540 -3.55 7.11 -36.38
N ASP A 541 -4.23 7.20 -37.51
CA ASP A 541 -4.29 6.11 -38.50
C ASP A 541 -2.90 5.81 -39.10
N VAL A 542 -2.13 6.83 -39.44
CA VAL A 542 -0.73 6.67 -39.90
C VAL A 542 0.14 6.06 -38.80
N LEU A 543 0.00 6.52 -37.56
CA LEU A 543 0.75 5.99 -36.41
C LEU A 543 0.42 4.51 -36.17
N LYS A 544 -0.86 4.10 -36.18
CA LYS A 544 -1.27 2.70 -36.02
C LYS A 544 -0.66 1.82 -37.11
N GLN A 545 -0.66 2.28 -38.36
CA GLN A 545 -0.05 1.53 -39.47
C GLN A 545 1.46 1.38 -39.27
N LEU A 546 2.18 2.46 -38.95
CA LEU A 546 3.63 2.42 -38.71
C LEU A 546 4.00 1.52 -37.52
N LEU A 547 3.20 1.53 -36.46
CA LEU A 547 3.39 0.64 -35.32
C LEU A 547 3.12 -0.82 -35.69
N SER A 548 2.09 -1.09 -36.49
CA SER A 548 1.80 -2.45 -36.99
C SER A 548 2.97 -2.97 -37.86
N ASP A 549 3.48 -2.15 -38.79
CA ASP A 549 4.65 -2.49 -39.60
C ASP A 549 5.90 -2.74 -38.72
N LEU A 550 6.09 -1.93 -37.69
CA LEU A 550 7.20 -2.08 -36.75
C LEU A 550 7.11 -3.38 -35.95
N ILE A 551 5.90 -3.75 -35.51
CA ILE A 551 5.62 -5.01 -34.82
C ILE A 551 5.92 -6.18 -35.76
N GLU A 552 5.34 -6.17 -36.96
CA GLU A 552 5.51 -7.22 -37.96
C GLU A 552 6.99 -7.43 -38.30
N LYS A 553 7.70 -6.36 -38.66
CA LYS A 553 9.13 -6.41 -38.97
C LYS A 553 9.98 -6.92 -37.81
N ASN A 554 9.66 -6.58 -36.57
CA ASN A 554 10.40 -7.09 -35.41
C ASN A 554 10.18 -8.59 -35.19
N LEU A 555 8.94 -9.05 -35.37
CA LEU A 555 8.59 -10.47 -35.24
C LEU A 555 9.18 -11.30 -36.38
N GLU A 556 9.17 -10.79 -37.62
CA GLU A 556 9.81 -11.42 -38.78
C GLU A 556 11.32 -11.56 -38.62
N ASN A 557 11.98 -10.54 -38.06
CA ASN A 557 13.41 -10.57 -37.73
C ASN A 557 13.76 -11.55 -36.59
N LYS A 558 12.77 -12.27 -36.03
CA LYS A 558 12.91 -13.18 -34.89
C LYS A 558 13.49 -12.51 -33.64
N ASN A 559 13.30 -11.20 -33.51
CA ASN A 559 13.64 -10.50 -32.28
C ASN A 559 12.71 -10.98 -31.15
N HIS A 560 13.23 -11.01 -29.93
CA HIS A 560 12.42 -11.43 -28.79
C HIS A 560 11.24 -10.44 -28.59
N PRO A 561 9.97 -10.89 -28.56
CA PRO A 561 8.81 -9.99 -28.53
C PRO A 561 8.81 -8.98 -27.37
N LYS A 562 9.31 -9.37 -26.19
CA LYS A 562 9.46 -8.47 -25.02
C LYS A 562 10.44 -7.30 -25.24
N LEU A 563 11.25 -7.29 -26.30
CA LEU A 563 12.18 -6.18 -26.63
C LEU A 563 11.52 -5.08 -27.47
N LEU A 564 10.34 -5.32 -28.02
CA LEU A 564 9.62 -4.34 -28.82
C LEU A 564 9.27 -3.10 -27.98
N LEU A 565 9.38 -1.92 -28.58
CA LEU A 565 9.13 -0.62 -27.95
C LEU A 565 10.02 -0.32 -26.73
N ARG A 566 11.10 -1.08 -26.50
CA ARG A 566 11.97 -0.86 -25.33
C ARG A 566 12.87 0.36 -25.44
N ARG A 567 13.26 0.74 -26.65
CA ARG A 567 14.15 1.88 -26.94
C ARG A 567 13.57 2.68 -28.11
N THR A 568 13.64 4.00 -28.08
CA THR A 568 13.11 4.87 -29.16
C THR A 568 14.00 4.81 -30.40
N GLU A 569 13.92 3.73 -31.17
CA GLU A 569 14.77 3.47 -32.34
C GLU A 569 14.07 3.77 -33.68
N SER A 570 12.78 4.06 -33.65
CA SER A 570 11.97 4.46 -34.80
C SER A 570 11.28 5.82 -34.64
N VAL A 571 10.92 6.41 -35.78
CA VAL A 571 10.06 7.59 -35.91
C VAL A 571 8.69 7.30 -35.30
N ALA A 572 8.13 6.11 -35.56
CA ALA A 572 6.82 5.68 -35.04
C ALA A 572 6.75 5.72 -33.52
N GLU A 573 7.80 5.25 -32.83
CA GLU A 573 7.86 5.27 -31.36
C GLU A 573 7.94 6.67 -30.76
N LYS A 574 8.64 7.60 -31.43
CA LYS A 574 8.63 9.01 -31.00
C LYS A 574 7.29 9.66 -31.32
N MET A 575 6.68 9.37 -32.48
CA MET A 575 5.33 9.85 -32.81
C MET A 575 4.31 9.40 -31.77
N LEU A 576 4.39 8.14 -31.32
CA LEU A 576 3.57 7.61 -30.23
C LEU A 576 3.74 8.38 -28.92
N THR A 577 4.99 8.72 -28.56
CA THR A 577 5.26 9.52 -27.35
C THR A 577 4.66 10.92 -27.46
N ASN A 578 4.76 11.55 -28.64
CA ASN A 578 4.19 12.87 -28.90
C ASN A 578 2.64 12.81 -28.94
N TRP A 579 2.07 11.73 -29.46
CA TRP A 579 0.63 11.49 -29.48
C TRP A 579 0.05 11.39 -28.06
N PHE A 580 0.70 10.64 -27.17
CA PHE A 580 0.32 10.64 -25.75
C PHE A 580 0.49 12.00 -25.10
N ALA A 581 1.53 12.77 -25.44
CA ALA A 581 1.70 14.11 -24.90
C ALA A 581 0.50 15.02 -25.23
N PHE A 582 0.06 15.02 -26.49
CA PHE A 582 -1.12 15.77 -26.89
C PHE A 582 -2.39 15.34 -26.16
N LEU A 583 -2.65 14.02 -26.10
CA LEU A 583 -3.93 13.51 -25.61
C LEU A 583 -4.03 13.35 -24.09
N LEU A 584 -2.91 13.33 -23.37
CA LEU A 584 -2.86 13.20 -21.91
C LEU A 584 -2.65 14.53 -21.17
N HIS A 585 -2.49 15.65 -21.89
CA HIS A 585 -2.36 16.97 -21.27
C HIS A 585 -3.55 17.31 -20.35
N ARG A 586 -4.78 16.99 -20.78
CA ARG A 586 -5.99 17.20 -19.96
C ARG A 586 -5.95 16.39 -18.67
N PHE A 587 -5.58 15.10 -18.75
CA PHE A 587 -5.47 14.23 -17.59
C PHE A 587 -4.33 14.65 -16.65
N LEU A 588 -3.22 15.18 -17.18
CA LEU A 588 -2.19 15.85 -16.39
C LEU A 588 -2.76 17.06 -15.64
N LYS A 589 -3.59 17.87 -16.28
CA LYS A 589 -4.15 19.07 -15.63
C LYS A 589 -5.23 18.73 -14.58
N GLU A 590 -6.06 17.74 -14.85
CA GLU A 590 -7.25 17.43 -14.03
C GLU A 590 -6.99 16.39 -12.92
N CYS A 591 -6.03 15.46 -13.11
CA CYS A 591 -5.81 14.34 -12.19
C CYS A 591 -4.35 14.25 -11.71
N ALA A 592 -3.41 14.02 -12.63
CA ALA A 592 -2.05 13.60 -12.26
C ALA A 592 -1.09 14.76 -11.91
N GLY A 593 -1.44 16.00 -12.27
CA GLY A 593 -0.56 17.15 -12.11
C GLY A 593 -0.48 17.63 -10.66
N GLU A 594 -1.58 17.61 -9.92
CA GLU A 594 -1.57 17.96 -8.50
C GLU A 594 -0.61 17.07 -7.69
N PRO A 595 -0.74 15.72 -7.67
CA PRO A 595 0.20 14.89 -6.91
C PRO A 595 1.64 14.98 -7.43
N LEU A 596 1.86 15.21 -8.73
CA LEU A 596 3.20 15.43 -9.28
C LEU A 596 3.83 16.74 -8.77
N PHE A 597 3.05 17.82 -8.74
CA PHE A 597 3.49 19.10 -8.23
C PHE A 597 3.76 19.03 -6.72
N MET A 598 2.87 18.38 -5.96
CA MET A 598 3.06 18.16 -4.53
C MET A 598 4.31 17.33 -4.24
N LEU A 599 4.61 16.30 -5.03
CA LEU A 599 5.86 15.54 -4.90
C LEU A 599 7.09 16.42 -5.17
N TYR A 600 7.07 17.26 -6.22
CA TYR A 600 8.15 18.20 -6.50
C TYR A 600 8.37 19.16 -5.33
N CYS A 601 7.30 19.77 -4.80
CA CYS A 601 7.36 20.69 -3.66
C CYS A 601 7.88 19.99 -2.40
N ALA A 602 7.38 18.79 -2.10
CA ALA A 602 7.81 17.98 -0.96
C ALA A 602 9.31 17.63 -1.06
N ILE A 603 9.78 17.21 -2.22
CA ILE A 603 11.22 16.96 -2.46
C ILE A 603 12.00 18.25 -2.22
N LYS A 604 11.65 19.35 -2.89
CA LYS A 604 12.37 20.62 -2.80
C LYS A 604 12.48 21.10 -1.34
N GLN A 605 11.37 21.18 -0.63
CA GLN A 605 11.33 21.60 0.77
C GLN A 605 12.15 20.67 1.66
N GLN A 606 12.04 19.35 1.47
CA GLN A 606 12.79 18.37 2.27
C GLN A 606 14.30 18.50 2.04
N MET A 607 14.76 18.81 0.83
CA MET A 607 16.19 19.02 0.58
C MET A 607 16.68 20.30 1.26
N GLU A 608 15.89 21.39 1.19
CA GLU A 608 16.25 22.71 1.70
C GLU A 608 16.23 22.83 3.24
N LYS A 609 15.61 21.86 3.94
CA LYS A 609 15.71 21.70 5.41
C LYS A 609 17.12 21.37 5.89
N GLY A 610 17.99 20.86 5.01
CA GLY A 610 19.36 20.50 5.32
C GLY A 610 20.38 21.22 4.44
N PRO A 611 21.68 21.15 4.79
CA PRO A 611 22.74 21.74 3.98
C PRO A 611 22.77 21.16 2.56
N ILE A 612 22.94 22.05 1.58
CA ILE A 612 23.14 21.73 0.16
C ILE A 612 24.46 22.36 -0.29
N ASP A 613 25.38 21.55 -0.83
CA ASP A 613 26.62 22.06 -1.41
C ASP A 613 26.34 22.72 -2.77
N ALA A 614 26.74 23.98 -2.95
CA ALA A 614 26.42 24.77 -4.13
C ALA A 614 27.27 24.39 -5.35
N ILE A 615 28.40 23.69 -5.14
CA ILE A 615 29.34 23.31 -6.19
C ILE A 615 29.09 21.87 -6.63
N THR A 616 29.00 20.92 -5.68
CA THR A 616 28.79 19.50 -5.99
C THR A 616 27.31 19.16 -6.21
N GLY A 617 26.40 19.98 -5.68
CA GLY A 617 24.97 19.72 -5.66
C GLY A 617 24.57 18.56 -4.76
N GLU A 618 25.45 18.15 -3.84
CA GLU A 618 25.15 17.14 -2.81
C GLU A 618 24.33 17.78 -1.68
N ALA A 619 23.42 17.01 -1.09
CA ALA A 619 22.60 17.46 0.03
C ALA A 619 22.61 16.48 1.20
N ARG A 620 22.32 17.00 2.41
CA ARG A 620 22.18 16.16 3.62
C ARG A 620 20.99 15.22 3.55
N TYR A 621 19.84 15.74 3.12
CA TYR A 621 18.65 14.97 2.83
C TYR A 621 18.66 14.75 1.33
N SER A 622 18.80 13.51 0.88
CA SER A 622 18.82 13.12 -0.53
C SER A 622 18.14 11.77 -0.64
N LEU A 623 17.49 11.49 -1.77
CA LEU A 623 17.06 10.12 -2.13
C LEU A 623 18.12 9.38 -2.94
N SER A 624 19.09 10.10 -3.50
CA SER A 624 20.19 9.54 -4.28
C SER A 624 21.45 9.43 -3.43
N GLU A 625 22.02 8.23 -3.36
CA GLU A 625 23.29 7.99 -2.67
C GLU A 625 24.45 8.80 -3.27
N ASP A 626 24.44 8.98 -4.60
CA ASP A 626 25.47 9.73 -5.34
C ASP A 626 25.47 11.23 -5.03
N LYS A 627 24.34 11.75 -4.52
CA LYS A 627 24.16 13.17 -4.16
C LYS A 627 24.01 13.37 -2.66
N LEU A 628 24.45 12.41 -1.84
CA LEU A 628 24.36 12.49 -0.40
C LEU A 628 25.66 13.04 0.20
N ILE A 629 25.58 14.07 1.03
CA ILE A 629 26.75 14.60 1.76
C ILE A 629 27.25 13.56 2.77
N ARG A 630 28.48 13.09 2.55
CA ARG A 630 29.20 12.12 3.40
C ARG A 630 30.13 12.78 4.44
N GLN A 631 30.04 14.08 4.61
CA GLN A 631 30.80 14.82 5.62
C GLN A 631 29.85 15.29 6.74
N GLN A 632 30.36 15.41 7.96
CA GLN A 632 29.60 15.98 9.06
C GLN A 632 29.66 17.50 8.97
N ILE A 633 28.53 18.12 8.61
CA ILE A 633 28.38 19.56 8.53
C ILE A 633 27.57 20.03 9.73
N GLU A 634 28.15 20.91 10.54
CA GLU A 634 27.45 21.61 11.61
C GLU A 634 26.69 22.79 11.02
N TYR A 635 25.39 22.86 11.28
CA TYR A 635 24.53 23.94 10.80
C TYR A 635 23.46 24.29 11.83
N LYS A 636 22.92 25.50 11.70
CA LYS A 636 21.80 26.03 12.49
C LYS A 636 20.80 26.69 11.55
N THR A 637 19.52 26.45 11.82
CA THR A 637 18.42 27.15 11.15
C THR A 637 18.34 28.59 11.68
N LEU A 638 18.24 29.55 10.78
CA LEU A 638 18.02 30.97 11.05
C LEU A 638 16.72 31.41 10.40
N ILE A 639 16.00 32.35 11.01
CA ILE A 639 14.86 33.04 10.42
C ILE A 639 15.31 34.45 10.06
N LEU A 640 15.34 34.78 8.77
CA LEU A 640 15.62 36.13 8.29
C LEU A 640 14.31 36.87 8.05
N ASN A 641 14.28 38.16 8.37
CA ASN A 641 13.14 39.02 8.10
C ASN A 641 13.40 39.80 6.82
N CYS A 642 12.78 39.40 5.72
CA CYS A 642 12.94 40.08 4.45
C CYS A 642 11.98 41.26 4.33
N VAL A 643 12.51 42.43 4.02
CA VAL A 643 11.71 43.59 3.60
C VAL A 643 11.07 43.27 2.26
N ASN A 644 9.77 43.54 2.13
CA ASN A 644 9.05 43.31 0.89
C ASN A 644 9.59 44.25 -0.22
N PRO A 645 10.05 43.71 -1.37
CA PRO A 645 10.59 44.52 -2.47
C PRO A 645 9.57 45.51 -3.05
N ASP A 646 8.28 45.17 -3.06
CA ASP A 646 7.24 45.98 -3.69
C ASP A 646 6.71 47.09 -2.78
N ASN A 647 6.83 46.90 -1.45
CA ASN A 647 6.35 47.87 -0.47
C ASN A 647 7.14 47.78 0.83
N GLU A 648 8.12 48.66 1.01
CA GLU A 648 8.95 48.74 2.22
C GLU A 648 8.14 48.96 3.52
N ASN A 649 6.90 49.46 3.44
CA ASN A 649 6.03 49.67 4.60
C ASN A 649 5.16 48.45 4.95
N SER A 650 5.18 47.39 4.14
CA SER A 650 4.47 46.14 4.44
C SER A 650 5.23 45.31 5.48
N PRO A 651 4.57 44.40 6.23
CA PRO A 651 5.24 43.61 7.24
C PRO A 651 6.36 42.76 6.62
N GLU A 652 7.48 42.66 7.34
CA GLU A 652 8.62 41.83 6.95
C GLU A 652 8.20 40.37 6.80
N ILE A 653 8.71 39.69 5.77
CA ILE A 653 8.40 38.31 5.45
C ILE A 653 9.46 37.41 6.11
N PRO A 654 9.08 36.53 7.05
CA PRO A 654 10.02 35.61 7.68
C PRO A 654 10.42 34.49 6.72
N VAL A 655 11.73 34.26 6.57
CA VAL A 655 12.30 33.24 5.66
C VAL A 655 13.24 32.33 6.44
N LYS A 656 12.96 31.02 6.45
CA LYS A 656 13.83 30.01 7.06
C LYS A 656 15.02 29.73 6.14
N VAL A 657 16.25 29.88 6.66
CA VAL A 657 17.51 29.61 5.96
C VAL A 657 18.47 28.87 6.88
N LEU A 658 19.59 28.38 6.36
CA LEU A 658 20.65 27.76 7.16
C LEU A 658 21.84 28.71 7.22
N ASN A 659 22.51 28.76 8.37
CA ASN A 659 23.73 29.56 8.52
C ASN A 659 24.87 29.14 7.57
N CYS A 660 24.82 27.90 7.06
CA CYS A 660 25.74 27.36 6.08
C CYS A 660 25.28 27.54 4.63
N ASP A 661 24.14 28.20 4.36
CA ASP A 661 23.72 28.50 2.99
C ASP A 661 24.65 29.56 2.36
N THR A 662 24.94 29.44 1.07
CA THR A 662 25.60 30.50 0.29
C THR A 662 24.67 31.70 0.12
N ILE A 663 25.22 32.85 -0.25
CA ILE A 663 24.41 34.05 -0.47
C ILE A 663 23.41 33.84 -1.61
N THR A 664 23.78 33.14 -2.69
CA THR A 664 22.83 32.79 -3.76
C THR A 664 21.72 31.86 -3.27
N GLN A 665 22.03 30.83 -2.47
CA GLN A 665 20.99 29.95 -1.89
C GLN A 665 20.03 30.74 -0.99
N VAL A 666 20.52 31.70 -0.21
CA VAL A 666 19.69 32.60 0.59
C VAL A 666 18.80 33.47 -0.30
N LYS A 667 19.33 34.03 -1.38
CA LYS A 667 18.54 34.82 -2.34
C LYS A 667 17.43 33.98 -2.97
N GLU A 668 17.71 32.73 -3.36
CA GLU A 668 16.72 31.80 -3.92
C GLU A 668 15.61 31.51 -2.92
N LYS A 669 15.94 31.18 -1.66
CA LYS A 669 14.95 30.94 -0.59
C LYS A 669 14.09 32.16 -0.30
N ILE A 670 14.67 33.36 -0.32
CA ILE A 670 13.91 34.61 -0.17
C ILE A 670 13.00 34.83 -1.37
N LEU A 671 13.48 34.63 -2.60
CA LEU A 671 12.65 34.76 -3.80
C LEU A 671 11.48 33.78 -3.78
N ASP A 672 11.69 32.54 -3.34
CA ASP A 672 10.62 31.56 -3.17
C ASP A 672 9.59 31.98 -2.12
N ALA A 673 10.01 32.59 -1.01
CA ALA A 673 9.09 33.06 0.04
C ALA A 673 8.32 34.33 -0.36
N VAL A 674 9.00 35.32 -0.95
CA VAL A 674 8.42 36.60 -1.38
C VAL A 674 7.47 36.40 -2.56
N TYR A 675 7.87 35.59 -3.54
CA TYR A 675 7.13 35.36 -4.78
C TYR A 675 6.45 33.98 -4.80
N LYS A 676 6.07 33.43 -3.64
CA LYS A 676 5.49 32.09 -3.51
C LYS A 676 4.30 31.81 -4.44
N ASN A 677 3.50 32.83 -4.73
CA ASN A 677 2.28 32.75 -5.56
C ASN A 677 2.50 33.18 -7.03
N VAL A 678 3.74 33.47 -7.43
CA VAL A 678 4.07 33.92 -8.79
C VAL A 678 4.78 32.80 -9.55
N PRO A 679 4.44 32.49 -10.81
CA PRO A 679 5.15 31.49 -11.61
C PRO A 679 6.65 31.78 -11.74
N TYR A 680 7.51 30.76 -11.79
CA TYR A 680 8.97 30.95 -11.71
C TYR A 680 9.52 31.87 -12.81
N SER A 681 9.05 31.74 -14.06
CA SER A 681 9.52 32.54 -15.19
C SER A 681 9.27 34.05 -15.06
N GLN A 682 8.34 34.46 -14.18
CA GLN A 682 7.97 35.85 -13.96
C GLN A 682 8.73 36.49 -12.79
N ARG A 683 9.52 35.70 -12.04
CA ARG A 683 10.26 36.18 -10.86
C ARG A 683 11.60 36.80 -11.26
N PRO A 684 12.14 37.75 -10.48
CA PRO A 684 13.53 38.16 -10.60
C PRO A 684 14.47 36.96 -10.39
N ARG A 685 15.57 36.90 -11.14
CA ARG A 685 16.57 35.84 -10.95
C ARG A 685 17.53 36.22 -9.83
N ALA A 686 17.98 35.25 -9.04
CA ALA A 686 18.92 35.49 -7.94
C ALA A 686 20.21 36.20 -8.40
N VAL A 687 20.68 35.94 -9.62
CA VAL A 687 21.87 36.57 -10.21
C VAL A 687 21.71 38.08 -10.47
N ASP A 688 20.48 38.54 -10.67
CA ASP A 688 20.15 39.93 -10.99
C ASP A 688 19.87 40.77 -9.71
N MET A 689 19.90 40.12 -8.54
CA MET A 689 19.59 40.72 -7.23
C MET A 689 20.81 40.67 -6.30
N ASP A 690 20.99 41.72 -5.52
CA ASP A 690 21.93 41.81 -4.40
C ASP A 690 21.19 41.59 -3.08
N LEU A 691 21.83 40.90 -2.13
CA LEU A 691 21.31 40.69 -0.78
C LEU A 691 21.86 41.75 0.16
N GLU A 692 21.02 42.65 0.64
CA GLU A 692 21.37 43.70 1.58
C GLU A 692 21.04 43.26 3.01
N TRP A 693 22.03 43.21 3.90
CA TRP A 693 21.85 43.02 5.33
C TRP A 693 21.77 44.38 6.05
N ARG A 694 20.65 44.63 6.73
CA ARG A 694 20.35 45.90 7.42
C ARG A 694 20.64 45.79 8.92
N GLN A 695 21.80 46.29 9.36
CA GLN A 695 22.20 46.34 10.77
C GLN A 695 21.72 47.65 11.42
N GLY A 696 20.49 47.65 11.94
CA GLY A 696 19.87 48.84 12.53
C GLY A 696 19.48 49.89 11.47
N ARG A 697 19.32 51.17 11.88
CA ARG A 697 18.84 52.24 10.98
C ARG A 697 19.89 52.82 10.04
N ILE A 698 21.18 52.53 10.23
CA ILE A 698 22.29 53.29 9.61
C ILE A 698 23.21 52.41 8.76
N ALA A 699 23.45 51.14 9.12
CA ALA A 699 24.39 50.28 8.40
C ALA A 699 23.66 49.31 7.46
N ARG A 700 24.02 49.37 6.18
CA ARG A 700 23.55 48.50 5.10
C ARG A 700 24.76 47.85 4.44
N VAL A 701 24.82 46.52 4.44
CA VAL A 701 25.95 45.76 3.89
C VAL A 701 25.44 44.82 2.80
N VAL A 702 25.99 44.91 1.61
CA VAL A 702 25.67 43.98 0.51
C VAL A 702 26.51 42.71 0.69
N LEU A 703 25.86 41.57 0.74
CA LEU A 703 26.47 40.25 0.84
C LEU A 703 26.56 39.64 -0.56
N GLN A 704 27.67 38.96 -0.86
CA GLN A 704 27.92 38.31 -2.15
C GLN A 704 28.58 36.95 -1.94
N ASP A 705 28.38 36.01 -2.88
CA ASP A 705 29.03 34.69 -2.82
C ASP A 705 30.56 34.80 -2.84
N GLU A 706 31.08 35.82 -3.51
CA GLU A 706 32.49 36.19 -3.50
C GLU A 706 32.61 37.71 -3.37
N ASP A 707 33.41 38.15 -2.40
CA ASP A 707 33.83 39.53 -2.20
C ASP A 707 35.29 39.62 -1.72
N ILE A 708 35.75 40.82 -1.37
CA ILE A 708 37.11 41.06 -0.86
C ILE A 708 37.44 40.33 0.45
N THR A 709 36.44 39.82 1.17
CA THR A 709 36.59 39.12 2.44
C THR A 709 36.65 37.60 2.29
N THR A 710 36.43 37.10 1.07
CA THR A 710 36.39 35.66 0.75
C THR A 710 37.66 34.94 1.19
N LYS A 711 37.50 33.82 1.90
CA LYS A 711 38.63 33.04 2.41
C LYS A 711 39.24 32.17 1.31
N ILE A 712 40.55 32.33 1.11
CA ILE A 712 41.36 31.50 0.21
C ILE A 712 42.32 30.67 1.08
N GLU A 713 42.24 29.35 0.96
CA GLU A 713 43.07 28.37 1.68
C GLU A 713 43.86 27.54 0.67
N GLY A 714 45.13 27.91 0.44
CA GLY A 714 45.94 27.32 -0.63
C GLY A 714 45.34 27.61 -2.01
N ASP A 715 45.19 26.58 -2.84
CA ASP A 715 44.58 26.68 -4.18
C ASP A 715 43.04 26.64 -4.15
N TRP A 716 42.42 26.80 -2.98
CA TRP A 716 40.98 26.68 -2.81
C TRP A 716 40.33 27.97 -2.29
N LYS A 717 39.31 28.44 -2.99
CA LYS A 717 38.45 29.56 -2.59
C LYS A 717 37.13 29.03 -2.03
N ARG A 718 36.76 29.44 -0.81
CA ARG A 718 35.48 29.04 -0.21
C ARG A 718 34.41 30.08 -0.50
N LEU A 719 33.26 29.66 -1.03
CA LEU A 719 32.11 30.56 -1.18
C LEU A 719 31.65 31.13 0.16
N ASN A 720 31.30 32.41 0.16
CA ASN A 720 30.78 33.11 1.33
C ASN A 720 29.39 32.59 1.71
N THR A 721 29.15 32.51 3.00
CA THR A 721 27.93 31.97 3.62
C THR A 721 27.44 32.91 4.70
N LEU A 722 26.23 32.71 5.24
CA LEU A 722 25.73 33.54 6.35
C LEU A 722 26.64 33.49 7.59
N ILE A 723 27.26 32.34 7.87
CA ILE A 723 28.23 32.18 8.96
C ILE A 723 29.53 32.97 8.71
N HIS A 724 29.94 33.15 7.45
CA HIS A 724 31.11 33.97 7.10
C HIS A 724 30.90 35.44 7.51
N TYR A 725 29.72 35.98 7.24
CA TYR A 725 29.33 37.33 7.64
C TYR A 725 28.80 37.44 9.07
N GLN A 726 28.70 36.33 9.79
CA GLN A 726 28.16 36.24 11.16
C GLN A 726 26.73 36.80 11.28
N VAL A 727 25.89 36.55 10.27
CA VAL A 727 24.48 36.97 10.30
C VAL A 727 23.75 36.23 11.43
N SER A 728 23.06 36.97 12.29
CA SER A 728 22.33 36.42 13.43
C SER A 728 20.88 36.08 13.09
N ASP A 729 20.26 35.23 13.92
CA ASP A 729 18.82 34.95 13.84
C ASP A 729 17.99 36.24 13.93
N ARG A 730 16.89 36.32 13.19
CA ARG A 730 15.99 37.49 13.05
C ARG A 730 16.64 38.75 12.48
N SER A 731 17.73 38.60 11.72
CA SER A 731 18.31 39.73 10.99
C SER A 731 17.39 40.23 9.89
N VAL A 732 17.33 41.55 9.71
CA VAL A 732 16.57 42.18 8.64
C VAL A 732 17.41 42.22 7.36
N VAL A 733 16.83 41.73 6.27
CA VAL A 733 17.48 41.68 4.95
C VAL A 733 16.56 42.26 3.87
N ALA A 734 17.11 42.67 2.74
CA ALA A 734 16.35 43.12 1.58
C ALA A 734 16.98 42.61 0.29
N LEU A 735 16.14 42.26 -0.69
CA LEU A 735 16.60 42.01 -2.06
C LEU A 735 16.51 43.31 -2.85
N VAL A 736 17.64 43.77 -3.39
CA VAL A 736 17.71 44.98 -4.21
C VAL A 736 18.22 44.64 -5.61
N PRO A 737 17.67 45.24 -6.69
CA PRO A 737 18.21 45.06 -8.02
C PRO A 737 19.67 45.49 -8.09
N LYS A 738 20.51 44.66 -8.69
CA LYS A 738 21.94 44.94 -8.83
C LYS A 738 22.14 46.18 -9.70
N GLN A 739 22.65 47.27 -9.12
CA GLN A 739 22.98 48.46 -9.90
C GLN A 739 24.26 48.20 -10.69
N THR A 740 24.14 47.88 -11.98
CA THR A 740 25.26 48.05 -12.91
C THR A 740 25.65 49.52 -12.90
N SER A 741 26.87 49.82 -12.50
CA SER A 741 27.47 51.15 -12.51
C SER A 741 27.50 51.72 -13.94
N SER A 742 26.38 52.28 -14.36
CA SER A 742 26.19 53.01 -15.61
C SER A 742 26.68 54.43 -15.41
N TYR A 743 27.99 54.62 -15.24
CA TYR A 743 28.59 55.94 -15.42
C TYR A 743 28.87 56.17 -16.91
N ASN A 744 28.24 57.21 -17.45
CA ASN A 744 28.46 57.90 -18.74
C ASN A 744 27.64 57.48 -19.97
N ILE A 745 26.33 57.84 -20.03
CA ILE A 745 25.72 58.46 -21.23
C ILE A 745 24.65 59.48 -20.77
N PRO A 746 24.61 60.73 -21.30
CA PRO A 746 23.62 61.74 -20.88
C PRO A 746 22.20 61.43 -21.36
N ALA A 747 21.22 61.79 -20.53
CA ALA A 747 19.80 61.65 -20.79
C ALA A 747 19.29 62.69 -21.81
N SER A 748 19.51 62.43 -23.10
CA SER A 748 18.76 63.10 -24.19
C SER A 748 18.90 62.34 -25.51
N ALA A 749 18.27 61.17 -25.63
CA ALA A 749 17.93 60.58 -26.93
C ALA A 749 16.80 59.54 -26.76
N SER A 750 15.62 59.86 -27.29
CA SER A 750 14.55 58.90 -27.53
C SER A 750 14.95 57.95 -28.66
N ILE A 751 15.19 56.67 -28.36
CA ILE A 751 15.44 55.64 -29.39
C ILE A 751 14.60 54.39 -29.10
N SER A 752 13.83 53.99 -30.11
CA SER A 752 12.91 52.86 -30.17
C SER A 752 13.60 51.50 -29.94
N ARG A 753 12.92 50.58 -29.24
CA ARG A 753 13.38 49.24 -28.81
C ARG A 753 13.58 48.20 -29.93
N THR A 754 14.11 48.59 -31.09
CA THR A 754 14.42 47.66 -32.18
C THR A 754 15.71 48.08 -32.87
N SER A 755 16.87 47.90 -32.23
CA SER A 755 18.21 47.76 -32.88
C SER A 755 19.40 48.02 -31.93
N ILE A 756 19.59 47.23 -30.88
CA ILE A 756 20.92 47.09 -30.24
C ILE A 756 21.15 45.60 -29.96
N SER A 757 21.73 44.89 -30.93
CA SER A 757 22.15 43.49 -30.82
C SER A 757 23.39 43.23 -31.68
N ARG A 758 24.36 44.16 -31.73
CA ARG A 758 25.55 43.92 -32.56
C ARG A 758 26.91 44.35 -32.04
N TYR A 759 27.04 44.88 -30.83
CA TYR A 759 28.36 45.11 -30.21
C TYR A 759 28.29 44.91 -28.70
N ASP A 760 28.25 43.64 -28.27
CA ASP A 760 28.91 43.20 -27.04
C ASP A 760 29.18 41.70 -27.18
N SER A 761 30.30 41.37 -27.83
CA SER A 761 30.65 40.00 -28.23
C SER A 761 32.10 39.66 -27.89
N THR A 762 32.55 40.01 -26.69
CA THR A 762 33.92 39.71 -26.24
C THR A 762 34.06 39.01 -24.89
N PHE A 763 32.98 38.51 -24.28
CA PHE A 763 33.08 37.46 -23.24
C PHE A 763 32.02 36.38 -23.47
N ARG A 764 32.21 35.60 -24.54
CA ARG A 764 31.57 34.29 -24.65
C ARG A 764 32.37 33.30 -23.79
N TYR A 765 31.80 32.94 -22.64
CA TYR A 765 31.89 31.55 -22.19
C TYR A 765 31.36 30.70 -23.34
N THR A 766 32.23 29.93 -23.99
CA THR A 766 31.82 28.93 -24.97
C THR A 766 31.18 27.75 -24.24
N GLY A 767 29.94 27.92 -23.81
CA GLY A 767 29.04 26.85 -23.40
C GLY A 767 28.03 26.58 -24.52
N SER A 768 28.05 25.37 -25.07
CA SER A 768 27.03 24.88 -26.01
C SER A 768 25.62 24.92 -25.41
N PRO A 769 24.54 24.90 -26.23
CA PRO A 769 23.17 24.82 -25.73
C PRO A 769 22.97 23.56 -24.87
N ASP A 770 22.40 23.73 -23.68
CA ASP A 770 22.25 22.71 -22.65
C ASP A 770 21.56 21.44 -23.16
N SER A 771 22.36 20.41 -23.42
CA SER A 771 21.89 19.07 -23.72
C SER A 771 21.64 18.29 -22.42
N LEU A 772 20.42 17.74 -22.30
CA LEU A 772 19.87 16.89 -21.25
C LEU A 772 20.58 15.53 -21.05
N ARG A 773 21.90 15.52 -20.85
CA ARG A 773 22.62 14.34 -20.35
C ARG A 773 23.52 14.71 -19.18
N SER A 774 23.27 14.00 -18.09
CA SER A 774 24.11 13.85 -16.91
C SER A 774 25.59 14.05 -17.19
N ARG A 775 26.10 15.21 -16.81
CA ARG A 775 27.50 15.38 -16.43
C ARG A 775 27.51 16.05 -15.08
N ALA A 776 28.18 15.42 -14.12
CA ALA A 776 28.73 16.12 -12.98
C ALA A 776 29.51 17.33 -13.51
N PRO A 777 29.40 18.53 -12.89
CA PRO A 777 30.27 19.63 -13.26
C PRO A 777 31.70 19.16 -13.02
N MET A 778 32.49 19.03 -14.08
CA MET A 778 33.93 19.05 -13.90
C MET A 778 34.24 20.39 -13.26
N ILE A 779 34.99 20.35 -12.15
CA ILE A 779 35.62 21.51 -11.53
C ILE A 779 36.41 22.19 -12.65
N THR A 780 35.81 23.15 -13.33
CA THR A 780 36.51 24.00 -14.27
C THR A 780 37.19 25.00 -13.34
N PRO A 781 38.52 24.96 -13.19
CA PRO A 781 39.21 26.05 -12.53
C PRO A 781 38.81 27.32 -13.27
N ASP A 782 38.57 28.39 -12.52
CA ASP A 782 38.48 29.71 -13.10
C ASP A 782 39.73 29.88 -13.99
N LEU A 783 39.52 29.90 -15.31
CA LEU A 783 40.60 29.78 -16.30
C LEU A 783 41.57 30.97 -16.20
N GLU A 784 41.18 32.01 -15.47
CA GLU A 784 41.95 33.22 -15.21
C GLU A 784 42.77 33.19 -13.91
N SER A 785 42.44 32.35 -12.91
CA SER A 785 43.09 32.41 -11.56
C SER A 785 43.74 31.11 -11.07
N GLY A 786 43.43 29.95 -11.66
CA GLY A 786 43.99 28.65 -11.22
C GLY A 786 43.50 28.16 -9.86
N VAL A 787 42.61 28.90 -9.19
CA VAL A 787 42.03 28.57 -7.88
C VAL A 787 40.74 27.76 -8.05
N LYS A 788 40.61 26.64 -7.32
CA LYS A 788 39.41 25.80 -7.30
C LYS A 788 38.39 26.35 -6.28
N VAL A 789 37.11 26.41 -6.63
CA VAL A 789 36.05 26.90 -5.74
C VAL A 789 35.38 25.74 -5.01
N TRP A 790 35.03 25.91 -3.73
CA TRP A 790 34.29 24.93 -2.92
C TRP A 790 33.30 25.61 -1.96
N HIS A 791 32.31 24.86 -1.48
CA HIS A 791 31.33 25.35 -0.50
C HIS A 791 31.42 24.61 0.85
N LEU A 792 30.88 23.39 0.91
CA LEU A 792 30.85 22.53 2.09
C LEU A 792 31.84 21.37 1.95
N VAL A 793 31.96 20.81 0.74
CA VAL A 793 32.78 19.63 0.45
C VAL A 793 33.97 20.00 -0.42
N LYS A 794 35.19 19.70 0.05
CA LYS A 794 36.41 19.71 -0.77
C LYS A 794 36.62 18.33 -1.39
N ASN A 795 36.46 18.22 -2.70
CA ASN A 795 36.89 17.04 -3.43
C ASN A 795 38.42 17.09 -3.59
N HIS A 796 39.16 16.49 -2.66
CA HIS A 796 40.57 16.19 -2.92
C HIS A 796 40.65 15.18 -4.07
N ASP A 797 41.59 15.40 -5.00
CA ASP A 797 41.91 14.44 -6.05
C ASP A 797 42.18 13.08 -5.40
N HIS A 798 41.23 12.14 -5.54
CA HIS A 798 41.45 10.73 -5.26
C HIS A 798 42.39 10.18 -6.34
N GLY A 799 43.67 10.55 -6.23
CA GLY A 799 44.76 9.90 -6.94
C GLY A 799 45.07 8.57 -6.27
N ASP A 800 44.84 7.47 -6.98
CA ASP A 800 45.56 6.20 -6.89
C ASP A 800 46.06 5.76 -5.50
N GLN A 801 45.15 5.57 -4.54
CA GLN A 801 45.44 4.73 -3.38
C GLN A 801 44.52 3.52 -3.37
N LYS A 802 45.16 2.37 -3.62
CA LYS A 802 44.63 1.01 -3.65
C LYS A 802 43.46 0.82 -2.67
N GLU A 803 42.38 0.19 -3.17
CA GLU A 803 41.14 -0.24 -2.49
C GLU A 803 41.33 -1.23 -1.30
N GLY A 804 42.42 -1.13 -0.56
CA GLY A 804 42.73 -1.96 0.58
C GLY A 804 42.99 -1.11 1.80
N ASP A 805 42.00 -1.09 2.69
CA ASP A 805 42.14 -0.86 4.12
C ASP A 805 41.84 0.56 4.66
N ARG A 806 40.97 0.57 5.67
CA ARG A 806 40.66 1.60 6.69
C ARG A 806 39.63 2.69 6.36
N GLY A 807 38.41 2.45 6.83
CA GLY A 807 37.50 3.51 7.30
C GLY A 807 36.03 3.43 6.83
N SER A 808 35.74 2.76 5.73
CA SER A 808 34.49 2.99 4.98
C SER A 808 33.28 2.10 5.32
N LYS A 809 33.42 1.05 6.15
CA LYS A 809 32.32 0.10 6.39
C LYS A 809 31.36 0.44 7.53
N MET A 810 31.78 1.21 8.54
CA MET A 810 30.88 1.66 9.62
C MET A 810 30.14 2.96 9.26
N VAL A 811 30.65 3.73 8.29
CA VAL A 811 30.12 5.06 7.95
C VAL A 811 28.93 4.95 6.96
N SER A 812 28.79 3.84 6.23
CA SER A 812 27.66 3.61 5.32
C SER A 812 26.31 3.44 6.02
N GLU A 813 26.27 2.95 7.27
CA GLU A 813 25.02 2.75 8.01
C GLU A 813 24.36 4.08 8.40
N ILE A 814 25.14 5.09 8.81
CA ILE A 814 24.64 6.44 9.16
C ILE A 814 24.10 7.17 7.92
N TYR A 815 24.65 6.90 6.75
CA TYR A 815 24.19 7.50 5.50
C TYR A 815 22.94 6.80 4.97
N LEU A 816 22.86 5.48 5.12
CA LEU A 816 21.66 4.72 4.77
C LEU A 816 20.46 5.14 5.63
N THR A 817 20.65 5.44 6.92
CA THR A 817 19.56 5.97 7.76
C THR A 817 19.07 7.33 7.28
N ARG A 818 19.92 8.22 6.72
CA ARG A 818 19.48 9.49 6.12
C ARG A 818 18.68 9.30 4.84
N LEU A 819 19.09 8.35 3.98
CA LEU A 819 18.34 8.00 2.78
C LEU A 819 16.97 7.42 3.16
N LEU A 820 16.92 6.51 4.14
CA LEU A 820 15.68 5.94 4.69
C LEU A 820 14.80 7.00 5.34
N ALA A 821 15.37 7.96 6.08
CA ALA A 821 14.65 9.09 6.66
C ALA A 821 13.94 9.92 5.58
N THR A 822 14.70 10.27 4.55
CA THR A 822 14.21 11.07 3.41
C THR A 822 13.15 10.29 2.63
N LYS A 823 13.38 8.99 2.38
CA LYS A 823 12.41 8.08 1.73
C LYS A 823 11.11 8.00 2.52
N GLY A 824 11.18 7.71 3.83
CA GLY A 824 10.01 7.61 4.69
C GLY A 824 9.21 8.92 4.76
N THR A 825 9.90 10.06 4.76
CA THR A 825 9.25 11.39 4.74
C THR A 825 8.55 11.69 3.41
N LEU A 826 9.07 11.22 2.28
CA LEU A 826 8.49 11.48 0.95
C LEU A 826 7.53 10.40 0.46
N GLN A 827 7.43 9.28 1.17
CA GLN A 827 6.73 8.05 0.75
C GLN A 827 5.28 8.32 0.31
N LYS A 828 4.51 9.05 1.12
CA LYS A 828 3.09 9.32 0.80
C LYS A 828 2.91 10.06 -0.52
N PHE A 829 3.74 11.06 -0.82
CA PHE A 829 3.65 11.81 -2.07
C PHE A 829 4.01 10.94 -3.29
N VAL A 830 4.89 9.95 -3.11
CA VAL A 830 5.20 8.96 -4.14
C VAL A 830 4.02 8.01 -4.33
N ASP A 831 3.42 7.52 -3.25
CA ASP A 831 2.24 6.65 -3.27
C ASP A 831 1.06 7.33 -3.96
N ASP A 832 0.72 8.56 -3.55
CA ASP A 832 -0.39 9.35 -4.09
C ASP A 832 -0.23 9.56 -5.61
N LEU A 833 1.00 9.84 -6.08
CA LEU A 833 1.30 9.96 -7.51
C LEU A 833 1.14 8.62 -8.24
N PHE A 834 1.72 7.54 -7.71
CA PHE A 834 1.69 6.23 -8.38
C PHE A 834 0.28 5.65 -8.43
N GLU A 835 -0.49 5.80 -7.35
CA GLU A 835 -1.89 5.39 -7.29
C GLU A 835 -2.72 6.16 -8.33
N THR A 836 -2.53 7.48 -8.43
CA THR A 836 -3.22 8.29 -9.45
C THR A 836 -2.87 7.83 -10.87
N LEU A 837 -1.59 7.60 -11.17
CA LEU A 837 -1.14 7.17 -12.50
C LEU A 837 -1.56 5.75 -12.90
N PHE A 838 -1.75 4.86 -11.92
CA PHE A 838 -2.18 3.46 -12.12
C PHE A 838 -3.63 3.21 -11.70
N SER A 839 -4.48 4.24 -11.73
CA SER A 839 -5.91 4.13 -11.47
C SER A 839 -6.75 4.26 -12.74
N THR A 840 -7.85 3.51 -12.83
CA THR A 840 -8.83 3.62 -13.92
C THR A 840 -9.93 4.64 -13.61
N VAL A 841 -10.10 4.97 -12.32
CA VAL A 841 -11.03 5.99 -11.82
C VAL A 841 -10.31 6.75 -10.70
N HIS A 842 -10.13 8.06 -10.86
CA HIS A 842 -9.58 8.92 -9.82
C HIS A 842 -10.46 10.15 -9.66
N ARG A 843 -10.93 10.43 -8.43
CA ARG A 843 -11.83 11.55 -8.10
C ARG A 843 -13.06 11.68 -9.04
N GLY A 844 -13.60 10.55 -9.52
CA GLY A 844 -14.75 10.51 -10.43
C GLY A 844 -14.44 10.76 -11.91
N SER A 845 -13.18 11.04 -12.28
CA SER A 845 -12.76 11.09 -13.69
C SER A 845 -12.53 9.68 -14.24
N ALA A 846 -13.01 9.46 -15.47
CA ALA A 846 -12.75 8.23 -16.22
C ALA A 846 -11.31 8.19 -16.77
N LEU A 847 -10.83 6.98 -17.06
CA LEU A 847 -9.57 6.74 -17.76
C LEU A 847 -9.51 7.51 -19.10
N PRO A 848 -8.37 8.13 -19.44
CA PRO A 848 -8.19 8.76 -20.75
C PRO A 848 -8.42 7.79 -21.92
N LEU A 849 -9.26 8.19 -22.87
CA LEU A 849 -9.63 7.39 -24.06
C LEU A 849 -8.40 6.92 -24.84
N ALA A 850 -7.38 7.76 -24.95
CA ALA A 850 -6.12 7.45 -25.63
C ALA A 850 -5.40 6.22 -25.06
N ILE A 851 -5.45 6.00 -23.75
CA ILE A 851 -4.81 4.86 -23.09
C ILE A 851 -5.54 3.57 -23.47
N LYS A 852 -6.87 3.56 -23.29
CA LYS A 852 -7.71 2.40 -23.64
C LYS A 852 -7.56 2.05 -25.12
N TYR A 853 -7.69 3.03 -26.02
CA TYR A 853 -7.61 2.83 -27.45
C TYR A 853 -6.26 2.26 -27.90
N MET A 854 -5.15 2.78 -27.38
CA MET A 854 -3.81 2.28 -27.72
C MET A 854 -3.52 0.90 -27.09
N PHE A 855 -4.02 0.63 -25.88
CA PHE A 855 -3.83 -0.67 -25.24
C PHE A 855 -4.65 -1.77 -25.92
N ASP A 856 -5.88 -1.47 -26.34
CA ASP A 856 -6.69 -2.37 -27.15
C ASP A 856 -6.00 -2.66 -28.49
N PHE A 857 -5.44 -1.64 -29.16
CA PHE A 857 -4.64 -1.84 -30.37
C PHE A 857 -3.44 -2.79 -30.12
N LEU A 858 -2.71 -2.65 -29.02
CA LEU A 858 -1.59 -3.55 -28.70
C LEU A 858 -2.05 -4.98 -28.43
N ASP A 859 -3.21 -5.16 -27.77
CA ASP A 859 -3.80 -6.47 -27.53
C ASP A 859 -4.25 -7.11 -28.86
N GLU A 860 -4.90 -6.35 -29.75
CA GLU A 860 -5.28 -6.80 -31.10
C GLU A 860 -4.06 -7.20 -31.96
N GLN A 861 -2.96 -6.45 -31.89
CA GLN A 861 -1.72 -6.81 -32.59
C GLN A 861 -1.11 -8.10 -32.02
N ALA A 862 -1.14 -8.28 -30.69
CA ALA A 862 -0.69 -9.51 -30.07
C ALA A 862 -1.55 -10.71 -30.52
N ASP A 863 -2.88 -10.55 -30.57
CA ASP A 863 -3.81 -11.58 -31.04
C ASP A 863 -3.60 -11.92 -32.52
N LYS A 864 -3.44 -10.91 -33.39
CA LYS A 864 -3.17 -11.09 -34.83
C LYS A 864 -1.91 -11.93 -35.10
N HIS A 865 -0.91 -11.84 -34.24
CA HIS A 865 0.35 -12.57 -34.36
C HIS A 865 0.42 -13.83 -33.46
N GLY A 866 -0.69 -14.27 -32.86
CA GLY A 866 -0.76 -15.50 -32.06
C GLY A 866 0.01 -15.43 -30.73
N ILE A 867 0.19 -14.23 -30.17
CA ILE A 867 0.91 -14.01 -28.92
C ILE A 867 -0.08 -14.04 -27.75
N HIS A 868 -0.13 -15.18 -27.06
CA HIS A 868 -0.97 -15.39 -25.87
C HIS A 868 -0.21 -15.22 -24.54
N ASP A 869 1.11 -14.98 -24.57
CA ASP A 869 1.91 -14.68 -23.37
C ASP A 869 1.53 -13.30 -22.81
N THR A 870 0.92 -13.29 -21.63
CA THR A 870 0.48 -12.09 -20.91
C THR A 870 1.63 -11.16 -20.56
N ASP A 871 2.84 -11.68 -20.33
CA ASP A 871 4.01 -10.87 -20.03
C ASP A 871 4.44 -10.04 -21.23
N VAL A 872 4.26 -10.55 -22.46
CA VAL A 872 4.59 -9.81 -23.68
C VAL A 872 3.67 -8.61 -23.81
N ARG A 873 2.36 -8.81 -23.63
CA ARG A 873 1.37 -7.72 -23.65
C ARG A 873 1.62 -6.69 -22.55
N HIS A 874 1.90 -7.16 -21.33
CA HIS A 874 2.30 -6.29 -20.22
C HIS A 874 3.54 -5.47 -20.59
N THR A 875 4.56 -6.10 -21.15
CA THR A 875 5.81 -5.42 -21.52
C THR A 875 5.56 -4.38 -22.62
N TRP A 876 4.74 -4.69 -23.63
CA TRP A 876 4.37 -3.72 -24.67
C TRP A 876 3.63 -2.52 -24.10
N LYS A 877 2.66 -2.73 -23.21
CA LYS A 877 1.92 -1.65 -22.52
C LYS A 877 2.86 -0.77 -21.68
N SER A 878 3.73 -1.37 -20.87
CA SER A 878 4.74 -0.67 -20.08
C SER A 878 5.72 0.15 -20.94
N ASN A 879 6.24 -0.47 -22.00
CA ASN A 879 7.16 0.15 -22.95
C ASN A 879 6.51 1.28 -23.77
N CYS A 880 5.20 1.19 -24.01
CA CYS A 880 4.43 2.14 -24.82
C CYS A 880 4.13 3.44 -24.07
N LEU A 881 3.64 3.34 -22.82
CA LEU A 881 3.14 4.49 -22.07
C LEU A 881 3.98 4.81 -20.82
N PRO A 882 3.98 4.00 -19.74
CA PRO A 882 4.69 4.35 -18.50
C PRO A 882 6.17 4.68 -18.68
N LEU A 883 6.90 3.84 -19.41
CA LEU A 883 8.35 3.97 -19.54
C LEU A 883 8.79 5.08 -20.51
N ARG A 884 7.85 5.67 -21.27
CA ARG A 884 8.11 6.71 -22.26
C ARG A 884 7.56 8.06 -21.84
N PHE A 885 6.27 8.09 -21.53
CA PHE A 885 5.58 9.32 -21.20
C PHE A 885 5.70 9.64 -19.71
N TRP A 886 5.24 8.73 -18.83
CA TRP A 886 5.18 9.00 -17.40
C TRP A 886 6.55 9.20 -16.77
N VAL A 887 7.52 8.33 -17.07
CA VAL A 887 8.91 8.49 -16.61
C VAL A 887 9.50 9.84 -17.02
N ASN A 888 9.20 10.30 -18.24
CA ASN A 888 9.72 11.57 -18.74
C ASN A 888 9.09 12.76 -18.00
N VAL A 889 7.79 12.71 -17.71
CA VAL A 889 7.07 13.74 -16.95
C VAL A 889 7.51 13.75 -15.48
N ILE A 890 7.65 12.59 -14.84
CA ILE A 890 8.12 12.47 -13.45
C ILE A 890 9.53 13.04 -13.30
N LYS A 891 10.43 12.72 -14.23
CA LYS A 891 11.79 13.23 -14.22
C LYS A 891 11.86 14.73 -14.56
N ASN A 892 10.92 15.23 -15.36
CA ASN A 892 10.91 16.60 -15.84
C ASN A 892 9.57 17.30 -15.54
N PRO A 893 9.25 17.56 -14.26
CA PRO A 893 8.02 18.26 -13.89
C PRO A 893 7.98 19.69 -14.45
N GLN A 894 9.13 20.30 -14.77
CA GLN A 894 9.19 21.58 -15.47
C GLN A 894 8.66 21.51 -16.91
N PHE A 895 8.35 20.32 -17.46
CA PHE A 895 7.61 20.24 -18.72
C PHE A 895 6.14 20.56 -18.54
N VAL A 896 5.58 20.37 -17.33
CA VAL A 896 4.17 20.58 -17.00
C VAL A 896 3.95 21.89 -16.24
N PHE A 897 4.91 22.29 -15.40
CA PHE A 897 4.79 23.45 -14.53
C PHE A 897 5.86 24.51 -14.81
N ASP A 898 5.52 25.78 -14.55
CA ASP A 898 6.47 26.88 -14.56
C ASP A 898 7.27 26.92 -13.24
N ILE A 899 8.23 26.02 -13.14
CA ILE A 899 9.07 25.79 -11.98
C ILE A 899 10.55 25.67 -12.37
N HIS A 900 11.42 25.89 -11.39
CA HIS A 900 12.84 25.62 -11.52
C HIS A 900 13.22 24.28 -10.89
N LYS A 901 13.84 23.40 -11.68
CA LYS A 901 14.33 22.11 -11.19
C LYS A 901 15.82 22.20 -10.87
N GLY A 902 16.16 22.26 -9.58
CA GLY A 902 17.54 22.21 -9.11
C GLY A 902 18.20 20.83 -9.30
N SER A 903 19.54 20.80 -9.26
CA SER A 903 20.34 19.57 -9.45
C SER A 903 19.99 18.44 -8.46
N ILE A 904 19.81 18.77 -7.18
CA ILE A 904 19.46 17.76 -6.17
C ILE A 904 18.04 17.22 -6.36
N THR A 905 17.10 18.08 -6.74
CA THR A 905 15.72 17.69 -7.06
C THR A 905 15.68 16.76 -8.27
N ASP A 906 16.45 17.04 -9.32
CA ASP A 906 16.58 16.14 -10.49
C ASP A 906 17.11 14.75 -10.10
N ALA A 907 18.12 14.69 -9.22
CA ALA A 907 18.65 13.43 -8.72
C ALA A 907 17.60 12.63 -7.94
N CYS A 908 16.81 13.29 -7.09
CA CYS A 908 15.75 12.64 -6.31
C CYS A 908 14.59 12.16 -7.19
N LEU A 909 14.13 12.98 -8.14
CA LEU A 909 13.11 12.60 -9.11
C LEU A 909 13.58 11.45 -10.01
N SER A 910 14.87 11.37 -10.31
CA SER A 910 15.45 10.24 -11.06
C SER A 910 15.37 8.93 -10.27
N VAL A 911 15.53 8.97 -8.94
CA VAL A 911 15.32 7.80 -8.06
C VAL A 911 13.87 7.37 -8.08
N VAL A 912 12.92 8.30 -7.92
CA VAL A 912 11.48 8.01 -7.98
C VAL A 912 11.07 7.45 -9.35
N ALA A 913 11.57 8.06 -10.43
CA ALA A 913 11.33 7.57 -11.79
C ALA A 913 11.89 6.15 -12.00
N GLN A 914 13.05 5.83 -11.43
CA GLN A 914 13.58 4.47 -11.50
C GLN A 914 12.71 3.46 -10.73
N THR A 915 12.20 3.83 -9.55
CA THR A 915 11.24 3.00 -8.81
C THR A 915 9.95 2.78 -9.62
N PHE A 916 9.45 3.82 -10.28
CA PHE A 916 8.29 3.72 -11.18
C PHE A 916 8.55 2.75 -12.34
N MET A 917 9.75 2.81 -12.94
CA MET A 917 10.17 1.88 -14.01
C MET A 917 10.25 0.44 -13.51
N ASP A 918 10.84 0.21 -12.34
CA ASP A 918 11.00 -1.13 -11.75
C ASP A 918 9.63 -1.75 -11.40
N SER A 919 8.64 -0.91 -11.06
CA SER A 919 7.25 -1.31 -10.80
C SER A 919 6.53 -1.78 -12.07
N CYS A 920 6.96 -1.33 -13.25
CA CYS A 920 6.39 -1.72 -14.54
C CYS A 920 7.04 -2.99 -15.15
N SER A 921 8.00 -3.61 -14.45
CA SER A 921 8.76 -4.76 -14.95
C SER A 921 8.12 -6.10 -14.55
N THR A 922 8.06 -7.05 -15.47
CA THR A 922 7.64 -8.44 -15.21
C THR A 922 8.76 -9.30 -14.60
N SER A 923 10.01 -8.84 -14.61
CA SER A 923 11.15 -9.61 -14.07
C SER A 923 11.14 -9.65 -12.54
N GLU A 924 11.44 -10.82 -11.95
CA GLU A 924 11.64 -10.95 -10.51
C GLU A 924 12.78 -10.06 -10.00
N HIS A 925 12.56 -9.41 -8.85
CA HIS A 925 13.51 -8.48 -8.28
C HIS A 925 14.58 -9.26 -7.46
N ARG A 926 15.72 -9.58 -8.10
CA ARG A 926 16.86 -10.18 -7.41
C ARG A 926 17.70 -9.09 -6.74
N LEU A 927 17.59 -8.99 -5.42
CA LEU A 927 18.42 -8.09 -4.62
C LEU A 927 19.72 -8.79 -4.25
N GLY A 928 20.79 -8.03 -4.12
CA GLY A 928 22.09 -8.50 -3.70
C GLY A 928 22.88 -7.35 -3.09
N LYS A 929 24.08 -7.65 -2.59
CA LYS A 929 24.96 -6.63 -2.01
C LYS A 929 25.38 -5.56 -3.02
N ASP A 930 25.45 -5.94 -4.30
CA ASP A 930 25.84 -5.06 -5.40
C ASP A 930 24.62 -4.40 -6.09
N SER A 931 23.42 -4.53 -5.50
CA SER A 931 22.24 -3.85 -6.02
C SER A 931 22.35 -2.33 -5.79
N PRO A 932 22.01 -1.50 -6.79
CA PRO A 932 21.96 -0.05 -6.64
C PRO A 932 21.12 0.40 -5.45
N SER A 933 21.55 1.45 -4.75
CA SER A 933 20.90 1.91 -3.51
C SER A 933 19.44 2.35 -3.68
N ASN A 934 19.09 2.93 -4.83
CA ASN A 934 17.68 3.22 -5.16
C ASN A 934 16.80 1.97 -5.23
N LYS A 935 17.34 0.84 -5.70
CA LYS A 935 16.63 -0.45 -5.72
C LYS A 935 16.46 -1.04 -4.33
N LEU A 936 17.48 -0.88 -3.48
CA LEU A 936 17.40 -1.30 -2.07
C LEU A 936 16.38 -0.45 -1.30
N LEU A 937 16.38 0.87 -1.51
CA LEU A 937 15.50 1.83 -0.83
C LEU A 937 14.01 1.53 -0.99
N TYR A 938 13.58 1.11 -2.18
CA TYR A 938 12.17 0.81 -2.49
C TYR A 938 11.89 -0.70 -2.69
N ALA A 939 12.81 -1.57 -2.28
CA ALA A 939 12.70 -3.01 -2.49
C ALA A 939 11.40 -3.63 -1.95
N LYS A 940 10.89 -3.12 -0.81
CA LYS A 940 9.67 -3.59 -0.16
C LYS A 940 8.39 -3.08 -0.83
N ASP A 941 8.45 -1.91 -1.45
CA ASP A 941 7.27 -1.23 -2.02
C ASP A 941 7.01 -1.70 -3.47
N ILE A 942 8.08 -2.04 -4.21
CA ILE A 942 8.00 -2.47 -5.62
C ILE A 942 7.01 -3.64 -5.84
N PRO A 943 6.96 -4.70 -5.01
CA PRO A 943 5.95 -5.76 -5.17
C PRO A 943 4.51 -5.23 -5.09
N SER A 944 4.23 -4.28 -4.19
CA SER A 944 2.91 -3.65 -4.08
C SER A 944 2.60 -2.83 -5.33
N TYR A 945 3.53 -2.01 -5.81
CA TYR A 945 3.35 -1.23 -7.04
C TYR A 945 3.17 -2.11 -8.28
N LYS A 946 3.91 -3.23 -8.39
CA LYS A 946 3.71 -4.22 -9.46
C LYS A 946 2.27 -4.75 -9.47
N SER A 947 1.73 -5.06 -8.30
CA SER A 947 0.33 -5.50 -8.18
C SER A 947 -0.66 -4.42 -8.64
N TRP A 948 -0.34 -3.14 -8.46
CA TRP A 948 -1.17 -2.03 -8.96
C TRP A 948 -1.10 -1.94 -10.48
N VAL A 949 0.09 -2.08 -11.08
CA VAL A 949 0.27 -2.08 -12.54
C VAL A 949 -0.46 -3.26 -13.19
N GLU A 950 -0.34 -4.47 -12.62
CA GLU A 950 -1.03 -5.66 -13.11
C GLU A 950 -2.56 -5.47 -13.05
N ARG A 951 -3.06 -4.93 -11.93
CA ARG A 951 -4.48 -4.60 -11.77
C ARG A 951 -4.93 -3.53 -12.76
N TYR A 952 -4.15 -2.46 -12.93
CA TYR A 952 -4.43 -1.37 -13.86
C TYR A 952 -4.59 -1.89 -15.29
N TYR A 953 -3.66 -2.72 -15.78
CA TYR A 953 -3.78 -3.31 -17.11
C TYR A 953 -4.95 -4.29 -17.25
N ALA A 954 -5.22 -5.09 -16.21
CA ALA A 954 -6.36 -6.00 -16.19
C ALA A 954 -7.70 -5.25 -16.21
N ASP A 955 -7.81 -4.14 -15.48
CA ASP A 955 -9.04 -3.36 -15.40
C ASP A 955 -9.28 -2.56 -16.68
N ILE A 956 -8.22 -2.03 -17.33
CA ILE A 956 -8.34 -1.42 -18.67
C ILE A 956 -8.83 -2.44 -19.70
N ALA A 957 -8.33 -3.68 -19.66
CA ALA A 957 -8.76 -4.73 -20.58
C ALA A 957 -10.26 -5.07 -20.43
N LYS A 958 -10.81 -4.95 -19.22
CA LYS A 958 -12.25 -5.19 -18.95
C LYS A 958 -13.16 -4.03 -19.38
N LEU A 959 -12.62 -2.83 -19.59
CA LEU A 959 -13.41 -1.69 -20.06
C LEU A 959 -13.96 -1.95 -21.48
N PRO A 960 -15.14 -1.42 -21.82
CA PRO A 960 -15.69 -1.56 -23.16
C PRO A 960 -14.72 -1.00 -24.21
N ALA A 961 -14.62 -1.69 -25.35
CA ALA A 961 -13.82 -1.24 -26.47
C ALA A 961 -14.36 0.09 -27.01
N ILE A 962 -13.46 1.00 -27.36
CA ILE A 962 -13.80 2.31 -27.92
C ILE A 962 -13.97 2.14 -29.43
N SER A 963 -15.11 2.59 -29.97
CA SER A 963 -15.33 2.54 -31.42
C SER A 963 -14.41 3.54 -32.13
N ASP A 964 -13.97 3.20 -33.36
CA ASP A 964 -13.19 4.13 -34.18
C ASP A 964 -13.95 5.45 -34.43
N GLN A 965 -15.27 5.43 -34.49
CA GLN A 965 -16.10 6.62 -34.64
C GLN A 965 -15.99 7.54 -33.42
N ASP A 966 -16.11 7.00 -32.20
CA ASP A 966 -16.02 7.77 -30.97
C ASP A 966 -14.60 8.32 -30.75
N MET A 967 -13.59 7.50 -31.06
CA MET A 967 -12.19 7.95 -30.98
C MET A 967 -11.89 9.04 -32.00
N ASN A 968 -12.37 8.92 -33.24
CA ASN A 968 -12.21 9.97 -34.25
C ASN A 968 -12.91 11.27 -33.83
N ALA A 969 -14.15 11.19 -33.31
CA ALA A 969 -14.83 12.36 -32.78
C ALA A 969 -14.05 13.06 -31.66
N TYR A 970 -13.44 12.30 -30.74
CA TYR A 970 -12.55 12.83 -29.71
C TYR A 970 -11.30 13.49 -30.31
N LEU A 971 -10.63 12.83 -31.27
CA LEU A 971 -9.43 13.34 -31.93
C LEU A 971 -9.71 14.60 -32.75
N ALA A 972 -10.84 14.68 -33.46
CA ALA A 972 -11.28 15.87 -34.18
C ALA A 972 -11.47 17.05 -33.22
N GLU A 973 -12.08 16.83 -32.06
CA GLU A 973 -12.24 17.87 -31.05
C GLU A 973 -10.90 18.32 -30.48
N GLN A 974 -9.96 17.41 -30.19
CA GLN A 974 -8.60 17.78 -29.76
C GLN A 974 -7.85 18.57 -30.84
N SER A 975 -7.99 18.19 -32.11
CA SER A 975 -7.43 18.96 -33.23
C SER A 975 -8.04 20.35 -33.36
N ARG A 976 -9.34 20.49 -33.15
CA ARG A 976 -10.05 21.78 -33.20
C ARG A 976 -9.63 22.70 -32.06
N LEU A 977 -9.47 22.16 -30.85
CA LEU A 977 -9.07 22.93 -29.66
C LEU A 977 -7.66 23.52 -29.81
N HIS A 978 -6.76 22.83 -30.52
CA HIS A 978 -5.34 23.19 -30.59
C HIS A 978 -4.86 23.54 -32.01
N SER A 979 -5.78 23.87 -32.94
CA SER A 979 -5.44 24.13 -34.34
C SER A 979 -4.58 25.37 -34.57
N ALA A 980 -4.62 26.33 -33.64
CA ALA A 980 -3.92 27.61 -33.73
C ALA A 980 -2.60 27.65 -32.93
N GLU A 981 -2.22 26.55 -32.26
CA GLU A 981 -1.07 26.51 -31.35
C GLU A 981 0.28 26.46 -32.11
N PHE A 982 0.28 25.89 -33.32
CA PHE A 982 1.47 25.67 -34.12
C PHE A 982 1.27 26.07 -35.58
N HIS A 983 2.33 26.59 -36.21
CA HIS A 983 2.31 26.94 -37.63
C HIS A 983 2.71 25.74 -38.49
N MET A 984 1.71 25.11 -39.13
CA MET A 984 1.89 23.94 -40.00
C MET A 984 2.93 24.19 -41.10
N LEU A 985 2.90 25.36 -41.76
CA LEU A 985 3.83 25.66 -42.85
C LEU A 985 5.29 25.74 -42.37
N SER A 986 5.54 26.29 -41.19
CA SER A 986 6.87 26.33 -40.58
C SER A 986 7.37 24.91 -40.28
N ALA A 987 6.51 24.03 -39.77
CA ALA A 987 6.85 22.62 -39.57
C ALA A 987 7.15 21.90 -40.91
N LEU A 988 6.35 22.14 -41.94
CA LEU A 988 6.57 21.58 -43.28
C LEU A 988 7.87 22.07 -43.92
N ASN A 989 8.24 23.33 -43.70
CA ASN A 989 9.50 23.88 -44.18
C ASN A 989 10.71 23.16 -43.54
N GLU A 990 10.66 22.92 -42.23
CA GLU A 990 11.68 22.12 -41.54
C GLU A 990 11.72 20.67 -42.05
N ILE A 991 10.56 20.04 -42.31
CA ILE A 991 10.51 18.67 -42.87
C ILE A 991 11.08 18.64 -44.28
N TYR A 992 10.87 19.69 -45.09
CA TYR A 992 11.36 19.75 -46.46
C TYR A 992 12.89 19.61 -46.54
N SER A 993 13.64 20.05 -45.53
CA SER A 993 15.10 19.83 -45.47
C SER A 993 15.49 18.35 -45.60
N TYR A 994 14.68 17.45 -45.05
CA TYR A 994 14.88 16.00 -45.17
C TYR A 994 14.48 15.47 -46.56
N ILE A 995 13.45 16.04 -47.20
CA ILE A 995 13.10 15.70 -48.59
C ILE A 995 14.20 16.13 -49.54
N SER A 996 14.72 17.36 -49.39
CA SER A 996 15.81 17.86 -50.21
C SER A 996 17.06 16.99 -50.06
N LYS A 997 17.34 16.53 -48.84
CA LYS A 997 18.53 15.72 -48.53
C LYS A 997 18.46 14.28 -49.06
N TYR A 998 17.27 13.67 -49.07
CA TYR A 998 17.05 12.26 -49.44
C TYR A 998 16.09 12.12 -50.64
N SER A 999 16.18 13.07 -51.58
CA SER A 999 15.24 13.21 -52.69
C SER A 999 15.33 12.03 -53.66
N GLU A 1000 16.54 11.60 -54.01
CA GLU A 1000 16.77 10.47 -54.93
C GLU A 1000 16.21 9.16 -54.35
N GLU A 1001 16.51 8.86 -53.08
CA GLU A 1001 16.02 7.64 -52.43
C GLU A 1001 14.49 7.65 -52.26
N LEU A 1002 13.91 8.83 -51.97
CA LEU A 1002 12.47 8.99 -51.85
C LEU A 1002 11.75 8.80 -53.18
N ILE A 1003 12.23 9.42 -54.25
CA ILE A 1003 11.67 9.27 -55.60
C ILE A 1003 11.76 7.81 -56.04
N GLY A 1004 12.92 7.17 -55.86
CA GLY A 1004 13.10 5.76 -56.18
C GLY A 1004 12.14 4.84 -55.40
N ALA A 1005 11.93 5.09 -54.11
CA ALA A 1005 10.97 4.32 -53.31
C ALA A 1005 9.50 4.53 -53.77
N LEU A 1006 9.13 5.76 -54.15
CA LEU A 1006 7.80 6.08 -54.67
C LEU A 1006 7.54 5.47 -56.05
N GLU A 1007 8.57 5.27 -56.87
CA GLU A 1007 8.47 4.57 -58.14
C GLU A 1007 8.35 3.05 -57.97
N GLN A 1008 8.91 2.48 -56.92
CA GLN A 1008 8.78 1.05 -56.63
C GLN A 1008 7.39 0.69 -56.09
N ASP A 1009 6.77 1.57 -55.29
CA ASP A 1009 5.44 1.34 -54.73
C ASP A 1009 4.31 1.48 -55.79
N GLU A 1010 3.49 0.43 -55.94
CA GLU A 1010 2.41 0.42 -56.95
C GLU A 1010 1.33 1.48 -56.69
N GLN A 1011 0.97 1.71 -55.44
CA GLN A 1011 -0.07 2.67 -55.08
C GLN A 1011 0.43 4.11 -55.29
N ALA A 1012 1.71 4.37 -54.97
CA ALA A 1012 2.36 5.64 -55.21
C ALA A 1012 2.47 5.96 -56.70
N ARG A 1013 2.80 4.97 -57.54
CA ARG A 1013 2.79 5.11 -59.01
C ARG A 1013 1.41 5.45 -59.56
N ARG A 1014 0.36 4.75 -59.12
CA ARG A 1014 -1.03 5.04 -59.55
C ARG A 1014 -1.44 6.49 -59.26
N GLN A 1015 -0.92 7.06 -58.17
CA GLN A 1015 -1.22 8.43 -57.75
C GLN A 1015 -0.21 9.48 -58.25
N ARG A 1016 0.80 9.05 -59.03
CA ARG A 1016 1.89 9.88 -59.58
C ARG A 1016 2.61 10.69 -58.49
N LEU A 1017 2.90 10.06 -57.35
CA LEU A 1017 3.49 10.76 -56.19
C LEU A 1017 4.94 11.20 -56.44
N ALA A 1018 5.76 10.38 -57.11
CA ALA A 1018 7.14 10.74 -57.49
C ALA A 1018 7.19 12.06 -58.29
N TYR A 1019 6.37 12.18 -59.32
CA TYR A 1019 6.24 13.41 -60.12
C TYR A 1019 5.80 14.63 -59.30
N LYS A 1020 4.92 14.46 -58.31
CA LYS A 1020 4.52 15.55 -57.40
C LYS A 1020 5.64 15.99 -56.47
N VAL A 1021 6.52 15.07 -56.06
CA VAL A 1021 7.72 15.41 -55.28
C VAL A 1021 8.71 16.18 -56.14
N GLU A 1022 8.93 15.78 -57.39
CA GLU A 1022 9.76 16.53 -58.34
C GLU A 1022 9.20 17.94 -58.59
N GLN A 1023 7.88 18.09 -58.74
CA GLN A 1023 7.24 19.40 -58.82
C GLN A 1023 7.45 20.23 -57.56
N LEU A 1024 7.37 19.63 -56.38
CA LEU A 1024 7.65 20.30 -55.10
C LEU A 1024 9.11 20.78 -55.05
N ILE A 1025 10.06 19.92 -55.37
CA ILE A 1025 11.50 20.26 -55.37
C ILE A 1025 11.77 21.37 -56.37
N GLY A 1026 11.20 21.28 -57.58
CA GLY A 1026 11.28 22.33 -58.60
C GLY A 1026 10.69 23.65 -58.13
N ALA A 1027 9.52 23.64 -57.46
CA ALA A 1027 8.89 24.83 -56.93
C ALA A 1027 9.67 25.49 -55.79
N MET A 1028 10.38 24.68 -54.98
CA MET A 1028 11.26 25.15 -53.90
C MET A 1028 12.65 25.59 -54.40
N SER A 1029 13.08 25.16 -55.59
CA SER A 1029 14.40 25.49 -56.17
C SER A 1029 14.42 26.75 -57.05
N PHE A 1030 13.27 27.36 -57.36
CA PHE A 1030 13.19 28.64 -58.09
C PHE A 1030 13.80 29.84 -57.34
N GLU A 1031 14.44 29.62 -56.19
CA GLU A 1031 15.17 30.63 -55.39
C GLU A 1031 16.53 30.14 -54.84
N SER A 1032 17.27 29.32 -55.59
CA SER A 1032 18.73 29.22 -55.37
C SER A 1032 19.48 30.15 -56.33
#